data_AF-A0A3D1CNS8-F1
#
_entry.id   AF-A0A3D1CNS8-F1
#
_cell.length_a   1.000
_cell.length_b   1.000
_cell.length_c   1.000
_cell.angle_alpha   90.00
_cell.angle_beta   90.00
_cell.angle_gamma   90.00
#
_symmetry.space_group_name_H-M   'P 1'
#
loop_
_entity.id
_entity.type
_entity.pdbx_description
1 polymer ?
#
loop_
_entity_poly.entity_id
_entity_poly.type
_entity_poly.pdbx_seq_one_letter_code
_entity_poly.pdbx_strand_id
1 'polypeptide(L)'
;MKNFNFSPKRELVDYIEAVNIIEDKNYPKPRWMLNNSVDDEVWILAKTAFPATIPGEDPQSVDKLEFKRSVSYGEYLTDPLWSPLLIDIRHSLLYLHLIGKISRPLRMRDILITTTYVIFHANELRHRTNKPPVRNLDQLTFNDLKHYLLSYKVSRQHLDAALEIIMHRWRAKSEIDWNELSHEFQMTLREFMSLKHKLILLLDSRFDNFQAQKNQFRKYQKANTKDFNSDIDLAPKEKTISNIISHLEALYVSRTAQLYKFQHSPIKLFSSGKTIFKHMLEPEKTPLMPVNVALHTISSALHFARNFGPPLLELVSQLNKTEQNKIKELGHSPSTIQARYSKEIKEYTFKHTSIPDALTSLNITSWLTETEETVSPNDKKGLSVCNAITLYCAAIWLLLASFSAGRSTSLLSLKRDCFRQSPIDGLFDLVLRIPKTSERFDLEEVHRPIPNLIHDYGLDFAALICELESRRNFFSQDSESYLFGAIIAERSMYANLYSGGEFYKAPLGLDSIYNAIDFFQDWSESPLIDGKRWYPTTHQFRRLFAVLYFNFSDSYGLDELSWFMGHADLDQTFHYAEVSPTDEWLEEAKLTIARTAAQLHKCIYSDETIQNIVSSARQESKISTVLEPLVHSMINDHIANTGEQVRFHKINGEDVFFYFSDKEES
;
A
#
# COMPACT_ATOMS: atom_id res chain seq x y z
N MET A 1 -22.29 4.40 31.49
CA MET A 1 -21.67 4.07 30.18
C MET A 1 -22.78 3.53 29.27
N LYS A 2 -23.20 4.30 28.26
CA LYS A 2 -24.20 3.84 27.29
C LYS A 2 -23.49 2.96 26.25
N ASN A 3 -23.81 1.66 26.24
CA ASN A 3 -23.40 0.73 25.19
C ASN A 3 -23.97 1.20 23.85
N PHE A 4 -23.10 1.79 23.03
CA PHE A 4 -23.40 2.04 21.64
C PHE A 4 -23.06 0.79 20.82
N ASN A 5 -23.99 -0.17 20.79
CA ASN A 5 -24.03 -1.18 19.74
C ASN A 5 -24.37 -0.49 18.42
N PHE A 6 -23.37 -0.06 17.66
CA PHE A 6 -23.55 0.41 16.29
C PHE A 6 -23.35 -0.75 15.32
N SER A 7 -24.44 -1.13 14.64
CA SER A 7 -24.41 -2.02 13.47
C SER A 7 -23.51 -1.45 12.35
N PRO A 8 -22.71 -2.28 11.65
CA PRO A 8 -21.69 -1.84 10.71
C PRO A 8 -22.21 -1.24 9.39
N LYS A 9 -23.52 -1.19 9.13
CA LYS A 9 -24.11 -0.50 7.96
C LYS A 9 -25.31 0.35 8.40
N ARG A 10 -25.14 1.66 8.46
CA ARG A 10 -26.26 2.62 8.51
C ARG A 10 -26.08 3.64 7.39
N GLU A 11 -27.11 3.76 6.55
CA GLU A 11 -27.31 4.88 5.64
C GLU A 11 -27.15 6.20 6.42
N LEU A 12 -26.57 7.24 5.82
CA LEU A 12 -26.27 8.49 6.53
C LEU A 12 -27.54 9.31 6.84
N VAL A 13 -28.64 8.98 6.17
CA VAL A 13 -29.97 9.58 6.23
C VAL A 13 -31.01 8.45 6.15
N ASP A 14 -32.22 8.71 6.63
CA ASP A 14 -33.31 7.75 6.48
C ASP A 14 -33.82 7.66 5.03
N TYR A 15 -34.62 6.64 4.73
CA TYR A 15 -35.13 6.40 3.38
C TYR A 15 -35.99 7.55 2.84
N ILE A 16 -36.81 8.19 3.68
CA ILE A 16 -37.72 9.28 3.26
C ILE A 16 -36.90 10.53 2.96
N GLU A 17 -35.92 10.85 3.82
CA GLU A 17 -34.96 11.93 3.62
C GLU A 17 -34.13 11.72 2.35
N ALA A 18 -33.68 10.48 2.08
CA ALA A 18 -32.97 10.15 0.86
C ALA A 18 -33.83 10.35 -0.40
N VAL A 19 -35.12 9.99 -0.37
CA VAL A 19 -36.05 10.21 -1.50
C VAL A 19 -36.21 11.71 -1.77
N ASN A 20 -36.45 12.52 -0.74
CA ASN A 20 -36.59 13.98 -0.89
C ASN A 20 -35.33 14.62 -1.49
N ILE A 21 -34.14 14.22 -1.01
CA ILE A 21 -32.85 14.71 -1.54
C ILE A 21 -32.70 14.39 -3.03
N ILE A 22 -33.13 13.21 -3.47
CA ILE A 22 -33.06 12.80 -4.88
C ILE A 22 -34.03 13.59 -5.74
N GLU A 23 -35.28 13.78 -5.28
CA GLU A 23 -36.32 14.52 -6.00
C GLU A 23 -35.94 16.00 -6.16
N ASP A 24 -35.44 16.62 -5.09
CA ASP A 24 -35.00 18.01 -5.07
C ASP A 24 -33.61 18.22 -5.70
N LYS A 25 -32.89 17.13 -6.00
CA LYS A 25 -31.49 17.12 -6.50
C LYS A 25 -30.53 17.90 -5.59
N ASN A 26 -30.86 18.02 -4.31
CA ASN A 26 -30.11 18.82 -3.34
C ASN A 26 -29.27 17.93 -2.43
N TYR A 27 -28.17 17.42 -2.96
CA TYR A 27 -27.30 16.48 -2.23
C TYR A 27 -26.48 17.20 -1.14
N PRO A 28 -26.44 16.66 0.09
CA PRO A 28 -25.59 17.22 1.13
C PRO A 28 -24.12 17.06 0.75
N LYS A 29 -23.32 18.09 1.06
CA LYS A 29 -21.88 18.04 0.85
C LYS A 29 -21.26 16.91 1.70
N PRO A 30 -20.51 15.98 1.09
CA PRO A 30 -19.78 14.97 1.85
C PRO A 30 -18.78 15.59 2.83
N ARG A 31 -18.61 14.99 4.01
CA ARG A 31 -17.72 15.55 5.06
C ARG A 31 -16.24 15.66 4.65
N TRP A 32 -15.78 14.77 3.79
CA TRP A 32 -14.40 14.76 3.26
C TRP A 32 -14.21 15.74 2.09
N MET A 33 -15.27 16.41 1.62
CA MET A 33 -15.22 17.37 0.53
C MET A 33 -15.06 18.79 1.08
N LEU A 34 -13.97 19.44 0.69
CA LEU A 34 -13.54 20.74 1.22
C LEU A 34 -14.10 21.93 0.45
N ASN A 35 -14.71 21.69 -0.72
CA ASN A 35 -15.38 22.72 -1.51
C ASN A 35 -16.54 23.40 -0.77
N ASN A 36 -16.98 24.53 -1.32
CA ASN A 36 -18.22 25.17 -0.88
C ASN A 36 -19.45 24.56 -1.57
N SER A 37 -19.31 24.08 -2.81
CA SER A 37 -20.40 23.52 -3.60
C SER A 37 -20.08 22.11 -4.11
N VAL A 38 -21.09 21.23 -4.11
CA VAL A 38 -21.01 19.92 -4.78
C VAL A 38 -20.99 20.02 -6.30
N ASP A 39 -21.29 21.21 -6.84
CA ASP A 39 -21.38 21.44 -8.28
C ASP A 39 -20.08 21.91 -8.94
N ASP A 40 -19.03 22.10 -8.15
CA ASP A 40 -17.72 22.49 -8.66
C ASP A 40 -17.19 21.44 -9.65
N GLU A 41 -16.49 21.89 -10.70
CA GLU A 41 -15.84 21.01 -11.70
C GLU A 41 -14.63 20.24 -11.13
N VAL A 42 -14.12 20.70 -9.99
CA VAL A 42 -13.02 20.08 -9.27
C VAL A 42 -13.40 19.95 -7.81
N TRP A 43 -13.54 18.71 -7.34
CA TRP A 43 -13.72 18.46 -5.90
C TRP A 43 -12.37 18.33 -5.22
N ILE A 44 -12.16 19.16 -4.20
CA ILE A 44 -11.05 19.11 -3.26
C ILE A 44 -11.45 18.15 -2.15
N LEU A 45 -10.73 17.04 -2.06
CA LEU A 45 -10.95 15.96 -1.12
C LEU A 45 -9.89 16.04 -0.02
N ALA A 46 -10.20 15.70 1.21
CA ALA A 46 -9.16 15.40 2.19
C ALA A 46 -8.43 14.09 1.78
N LYS A 47 -7.09 14.07 1.70
CA LYS A 47 -6.31 12.83 1.41
C LYS A 47 -6.32 11.85 2.59
N THR A 48 -6.42 12.40 3.79
CA THR A 48 -6.37 11.71 5.08
C THR A 48 -7.49 12.26 5.96
N ALA A 49 -7.90 11.52 6.99
CA ALA A 49 -9.00 11.88 7.89
C ALA A 49 -8.82 13.16 8.72
N PHE A 50 -7.83 13.99 8.39
CA PHE A 50 -7.71 15.29 9.01
C PHE A 50 -8.88 16.14 8.53
N PRO A 51 -9.59 16.83 9.44
CA PRO A 51 -10.32 18.02 9.03
C PRO A 51 -9.24 18.97 8.50
N ALA A 52 -9.08 19.03 7.18
CA ALA A 52 -8.22 20.02 6.58
C ALA A 52 -8.73 21.38 7.05
N THR A 53 -7.93 22.09 7.83
CA THR A 53 -8.13 23.50 8.07
C THR A 53 -7.99 24.19 6.72
N ILE A 54 -9.15 24.46 6.10
CA ILE A 54 -9.41 25.42 5.03
C ILE A 54 -8.54 25.25 3.74
N PRO A 55 -9.14 25.32 2.53
CA PRO A 55 -8.35 25.35 1.30
C PRO A 55 -7.36 26.53 1.29
N GLY A 56 -6.05 26.26 1.40
CA GLY A 56 -5.01 27.30 1.30
C GLY A 56 -3.70 27.02 2.04
N GLU A 57 -3.69 26.18 3.07
CA GLU A 57 -2.52 26.07 3.97
C GLU A 57 -1.54 24.92 3.62
N ASP A 58 -2.00 23.79 3.04
CA ASP A 58 -1.09 22.72 2.60
C ASP A 58 -1.60 21.97 1.35
N PRO A 59 -1.02 22.23 0.15
CA PRO A 59 -1.35 21.51 -1.09
C PRO A 59 -1.12 19.99 -1.02
N GLN A 60 -0.32 19.49 -0.08
CA GLN A 60 -0.02 18.06 0.04
C GLN A 60 -1.07 17.29 0.86
N SER A 61 -1.87 17.99 1.68
CA SER A 61 -2.92 17.42 2.55
C SER A 61 -4.24 17.11 1.83
N VAL A 62 -4.41 17.65 0.62
CA VAL A 62 -5.64 17.53 -0.17
C VAL A 62 -5.43 16.72 -1.45
N ASP A 63 -6.50 16.09 -1.90
CA ASP A 63 -6.61 15.40 -3.17
C ASP A 63 -7.56 16.14 -4.10
N LYS A 64 -7.44 15.94 -5.40
CA LYS A 64 -8.33 16.58 -6.39
C LYS A 64 -9.06 15.54 -7.22
N LEU A 65 -10.37 15.69 -7.37
CA LEU A 65 -11.21 14.94 -8.30
C LEU A 65 -11.70 15.90 -9.37
N GLU A 66 -11.08 15.86 -10.53
CA GLU A 66 -11.41 16.72 -11.66
C GLU A 66 -12.42 16.03 -12.60
N PHE A 67 -13.53 16.71 -12.88
CA PHE A 67 -14.55 16.23 -13.83
C PHE A 67 -14.19 16.53 -15.28
N LYS A 68 -13.22 17.42 -15.56
CA LYS A 68 -12.69 17.66 -16.91
C LYS A 68 -11.90 16.46 -17.41
N ARG A 69 -12.62 15.44 -17.89
CA ARG A 69 -12.08 14.16 -18.36
C ARG A 69 -12.54 13.91 -19.79
N SER A 70 -11.65 13.41 -20.64
CA SER A 70 -11.98 13.07 -22.01
C SER A 70 -13.02 11.96 -22.07
N VAL A 71 -14.07 12.17 -22.84
CA VAL A 71 -15.15 11.19 -23.08
C VAL A 71 -15.31 10.85 -24.55
N SER A 72 -14.65 11.60 -25.43
CA SER A 72 -14.54 11.38 -26.88
C SER A 72 -13.30 12.16 -27.39
N TYR A 73 -12.93 12.01 -28.66
CA TYR A 73 -11.75 12.67 -29.23
C TYR A 73 -11.89 14.20 -29.18
N GLY A 74 -11.05 14.86 -28.38
CA GLY A 74 -11.06 16.32 -28.21
C GLY A 74 -12.24 16.87 -27.40
N GLU A 75 -13.12 16.02 -26.88
CA GLU A 75 -14.30 16.41 -26.11
C GLU A 75 -14.19 15.97 -24.64
N TYR A 76 -14.64 16.82 -23.72
CA TYR A 76 -14.55 16.62 -22.28
C TYR A 76 -15.93 16.53 -21.63
N LEU A 77 -16.03 15.78 -20.53
CA LEU A 77 -17.25 15.60 -19.76
C LEU A 77 -17.85 16.93 -19.26
N THR A 78 -17.03 17.96 -19.07
CA THR A 78 -17.44 19.31 -18.66
C THR A 78 -17.95 20.18 -19.80
N ASP A 79 -17.81 19.77 -21.07
CA ASP A 79 -18.32 20.57 -22.18
C ASP A 79 -19.86 20.56 -22.17
N PRO A 80 -20.55 21.66 -22.56
CA PRO A 80 -22.00 21.78 -22.43
C PRO A 80 -22.81 20.63 -23.05
N LEU A 81 -22.28 20.04 -24.13
CA LEU A 81 -22.90 18.92 -24.85
C LEU A 81 -22.97 17.63 -24.03
N TRP A 82 -22.17 17.49 -22.97
CA TRP A 82 -22.11 16.32 -22.08
C TRP A 82 -22.75 16.59 -20.70
N SER A 83 -23.40 17.74 -20.52
CA SER A 83 -24.03 18.13 -19.26
C SER A 83 -24.94 17.04 -18.65
N PRO A 84 -25.82 16.35 -19.42
CA PRO A 84 -26.63 15.26 -18.87
C PRO A 84 -25.80 14.14 -18.23
N LEU A 85 -24.71 13.75 -18.90
CA LEU A 85 -23.80 12.71 -18.43
C LEU A 85 -23.05 13.14 -17.17
N LEU A 86 -22.56 14.39 -17.14
CA LEU A 86 -21.87 14.95 -15.98
C LEU A 86 -22.79 14.95 -14.75
N ILE A 87 -24.02 15.41 -14.91
CA ILE A 87 -25.02 15.48 -13.84
C ILE A 87 -25.30 14.07 -13.30
N ASP A 88 -25.60 13.10 -14.18
CA ASP A 88 -25.91 11.73 -13.76
C ASP A 88 -24.73 11.05 -13.05
N ILE A 89 -23.49 11.26 -13.52
CA ILE A 89 -22.29 10.75 -12.85
C ILE A 89 -22.11 11.41 -11.48
N ARG A 90 -22.26 12.74 -11.39
CA ARG A 90 -22.11 13.49 -10.14
C ARG A 90 -23.14 13.04 -9.09
N HIS A 91 -24.40 12.98 -9.48
CA HIS A 91 -25.48 12.50 -8.61
C HIS A 91 -25.28 11.05 -8.20
N SER A 92 -24.78 10.19 -9.10
CA SER A 92 -24.44 8.81 -8.76
C SER A 92 -23.42 8.73 -7.62
N LEU A 93 -22.34 9.52 -7.70
CA LEU A 93 -21.29 9.55 -6.66
C LEU A 93 -21.82 10.07 -5.32
N LEU A 94 -22.59 11.17 -5.34
CA LEU A 94 -23.17 11.78 -4.14
C LEU A 94 -24.21 10.86 -3.48
N TYR A 95 -25.05 10.21 -4.28
CA TYR A 95 -26.02 9.23 -3.80
C TYR A 95 -25.36 8.03 -3.15
N LEU A 96 -24.33 7.45 -3.78
CA LEU A 96 -23.60 6.32 -3.20
C LEU A 96 -22.94 6.68 -1.86
N HIS A 97 -22.50 7.93 -1.69
CA HIS A 97 -22.05 8.44 -0.40
C HIS A 97 -23.20 8.54 0.61
N LEU A 98 -24.32 9.14 0.21
CA LEU A 98 -25.52 9.32 1.04
C LEU A 98 -26.02 8.00 1.65
N ILE A 99 -26.10 6.94 0.85
CA ILE A 99 -26.55 5.61 1.31
C ILE A 99 -25.44 4.78 1.96
N GLY A 100 -24.28 5.38 2.24
CA GLY A 100 -23.16 4.72 2.92
C GLY A 100 -22.48 3.61 2.11
N LYS A 101 -22.71 3.51 0.79
CA LYS A 101 -22.02 2.56 -0.09
C LYS A 101 -20.61 3.02 -0.45
N ILE A 102 -20.35 4.32 -0.38
CA ILE A 102 -19.00 4.87 -0.49
C ILE A 102 -18.70 5.82 0.66
N SER A 103 -17.67 5.48 1.40
CA SER A 103 -17.14 6.21 2.54
C SER A 103 -15.77 6.83 2.24
N ARG A 104 -15.11 6.45 1.14
CA ARG A 104 -13.73 6.81 0.82
C ARG A 104 -13.64 7.66 -0.46
N PRO A 105 -12.95 8.82 -0.43
CA PRO A 105 -12.72 9.65 -1.61
C PRO A 105 -12.09 8.89 -2.79
N LEU A 106 -11.11 8.02 -2.50
CA LEU A 106 -10.45 7.17 -3.49
C LEU A 106 -11.44 6.30 -4.30
N ARG A 107 -12.47 5.75 -3.65
CA ARG A 107 -13.43 4.88 -4.35
C ARG A 107 -14.32 5.67 -5.32
N MET A 108 -14.71 6.90 -4.98
CA MET A 108 -15.42 7.77 -5.93
C MET A 108 -14.55 8.15 -7.11
N ARG A 109 -13.27 8.43 -6.87
CA ARG A 109 -12.31 8.64 -7.95
C ARG A 109 -12.26 7.44 -8.88
N ASP A 110 -12.09 6.24 -8.34
CA ASP A 110 -11.98 5.04 -9.15
C ASP A 110 -13.25 4.78 -9.97
N ILE A 111 -14.43 5.08 -9.41
CA ILE A 111 -15.70 5.03 -10.15
C ILE A 111 -15.73 6.08 -11.26
N LEU A 112 -15.46 7.36 -10.99
CA LEU A 112 -15.42 8.41 -12.01
C LEU A 112 -14.45 8.06 -13.16
N ILE A 113 -13.24 7.62 -12.81
CA ILE A 113 -12.21 7.21 -13.76
C ILE A 113 -12.70 6.04 -14.60
N THR A 114 -13.26 5.00 -13.97
CA THR A 114 -13.77 3.82 -14.69
C THR A 114 -14.92 4.19 -15.62
N THR A 115 -15.88 5.00 -15.15
CA THR A 115 -17.04 5.46 -15.92
C THR A 115 -16.61 6.26 -17.16
N THR A 116 -15.70 7.21 -16.98
CA THR A 116 -15.20 8.02 -18.10
C THR A 116 -14.40 7.18 -19.10
N TYR A 117 -13.61 6.20 -18.63
CA TYR A 117 -12.90 5.29 -19.53
C TYR A 117 -13.82 4.35 -20.31
N VAL A 118 -14.89 3.81 -19.71
CA VAL A 118 -15.82 2.95 -20.46
C VAL A 118 -16.59 3.74 -21.51
N ILE A 119 -16.97 4.99 -21.20
CA ILE A 119 -17.64 5.89 -22.16
C ILE A 119 -16.70 6.27 -23.29
N PHE A 120 -15.47 6.66 -22.97
CA PHE A 120 -14.45 6.97 -23.98
C PHE A 120 -14.22 5.76 -24.90
N HIS A 121 -14.01 4.57 -24.34
CA HIS A 121 -13.81 3.35 -25.10
C HIS A 121 -15.02 3.02 -26.00
N ALA A 122 -16.25 3.16 -25.50
CA ALA A 122 -17.45 2.97 -26.30
C ALA A 122 -17.51 3.99 -27.47
N ASN A 123 -17.15 5.24 -27.21
CA ASN A 123 -17.13 6.29 -28.23
C ASN A 123 -16.03 6.09 -29.27
N GLU A 124 -14.87 5.55 -28.91
CA GLU A 124 -13.83 5.14 -29.87
C GLU A 124 -14.37 4.08 -30.85
N LEU A 125 -15.06 3.06 -30.34
CA LEU A 125 -15.66 2.01 -31.17
C LEU A 125 -16.80 2.53 -32.06
N ARG A 126 -17.63 3.43 -31.52
CA ARG A 126 -18.71 4.06 -32.28
C ARG A 126 -18.19 4.98 -33.37
N HIS A 127 -17.14 5.76 -33.10
CA HIS A 127 -16.48 6.58 -34.10
C HIS A 127 -15.97 5.73 -35.28
N ARG A 128 -15.33 4.60 -35.00
CA ARG A 128 -14.85 3.65 -36.04
C ARG A 128 -15.98 3.06 -36.89
N THR A 129 -17.17 2.93 -36.31
CA THR A 129 -18.35 2.37 -36.99
C THR A 129 -19.36 3.43 -37.43
N ASN A 130 -18.95 4.71 -37.39
CA ASN A 130 -19.78 5.87 -37.74
C ASN A 130 -21.14 5.91 -37.00
N LYS A 131 -21.15 5.53 -35.72
CA LYS A 131 -22.32 5.55 -34.83
C LYS A 131 -22.29 6.79 -33.91
N PRO A 132 -23.46 7.30 -33.49
CA PRO A 132 -23.51 8.45 -32.58
C PRO A 132 -22.89 8.12 -31.21
N PRO A 133 -22.14 9.05 -30.60
CA PRO A 133 -21.51 8.83 -29.30
C PRO A 133 -22.54 8.61 -28.18
N VAL A 134 -22.12 7.90 -27.13
CA VAL A 134 -22.83 7.69 -25.86
C VAL A 134 -22.90 9.01 -25.10
N ARG A 135 -23.98 9.77 -25.27
CA ARG A 135 -24.19 11.05 -24.57
C ARG A 135 -24.84 10.90 -23.19
N ASN A 136 -25.46 9.76 -22.92
CA ASN A 136 -26.19 9.47 -21.68
C ASN A 136 -25.85 8.06 -21.15
N LEU A 137 -26.00 7.80 -19.84
CA LEU A 137 -25.66 6.51 -19.25
C LEU A 137 -26.56 5.34 -19.72
N ASP A 138 -27.81 5.62 -20.10
CA ASP A 138 -28.75 4.63 -20.64
C ASP A 138 -28.36 4.13 -22.05
N GLN A 139 -27.50 4.87 -22.76
CA GLN A 139 -27.01 4.50 -24.09
C GLN A 139 -25.83 3.52 -24.03
N LEU A 140 -25.25 3.24 -22.85
CA LEU A 140 -24.21 2.22 -22.71
C LEU A 140 -24.83 0.83 -22.82
N THR A 141 -24.43 0.10 -23.86
CA THR A 141 -24.98 -1.23 -24.15
C THR A 141 -24.19 -2.34 -23.46
N PHE A 142 -24.77 -3.53 -23.36
CA PHE A 142 -24.06 -4.75 -22.97
C PHE A 142 -22.76 -4.95 -23.76
N ASN A 143 -22.77 -4.70 -25.08
CA ASN A 143 -21.58 -4.89 -25.92
C ASN A 143 -20.49 -3.87 -25.61
N ASP A 144 -20.85 -2.62 -25.29
CA ASP A 144 -19.88 -1.59 -24.89
C ASP A 144 -19.15 -2.02 -23.60
N LEU A 145 -19.90 -2.51 -22.60
CA LEU A 145 -19.33 -3.03 -21.35
C LEU A 145 -18.45 -4.26 -21.56
N LYS A 146 -18.91 -5.20 -22.40
CA LYS A 146 -18.17 -6.42 -22.73
C LYS A 146 -16.84 -6.11 -23.43
N HIS A 147 -16.85 -5.25 -24.45
CA HIS A 147 -15.64 -4.84 -25.15
C HIS A 147 -14.67 -4.11 -24.22
N TYR A 148 -15.18 -3.21 -23.39
CA TYR A 148 -14.36 -2.52 -22.40
C TYR A 148 -13.67 -3.49 -21.43
N LEU A 149 -14.38 -4.50 -20.92
CA LEU A 149 -13.74 -5.50 -20.06
C LEU A 149 -12.70 -6.33 -20.83
N LEU A 150 -13.00 -6.78 -22.04
CA LEU A 150 -12.07 -7.56 -22.88
C LEU A 150 -10.78 -6.80 -23.20
N SER A 151 -10.80 -5.46 -23.22
CA SER A 151 -9.62 -4.62 -23.44
C SER A 151 -8.48 -4.78 -22.41
N TYR A 152 -8.75 -5.44 -21.27
CA TYR A 152 -7.75 -5.77 -20.26
C TYR A 152 -6.90 -6.99 -20.64
N LYS A 153 -7.33 -7.78 -21.62
CA LYS A 153 -6.54 -8.88 -22.18
C LYS A 153 -5.64 -8.36 -23.29
N VAL A 154 -4.38 -8.80 -23.29
CA VAL A 154 -3.42 -8.47 -24.35
C VAL A 154 -3.18 -9.71 -25.21
N SER A 155 -3.12 -9.55 -26.53
CA SER A 155 -2.78 -10.64 -27.44
C SER A 155 -1.26 -10.77 -27.54
N ARG A 156 -0.76 -12.00 -27.68
CA ARG A 156 0.68 -12.25 -27.86
C ARG A 156 1.22 -11.59 -29.12
N GLN A 157 0.46 -11.65 -30.21
CA GLN A 157 0.82 -11.00 -31.47
C GLN A 157 1.03 -9.48 -31.31
N HIS A 158 0.15 -8.78 -30.58
CA HIS A 158 0.34 -7.34 -30.35
C HIS A 158 1.53 -7.06 -29.42
N LEU A 159 1.77 -7.92 -28.41
CA LEU A 159 2.93 -7.80 -27.53
C LEU A 159 4.24 -7.93 -28.32
N ASP A 160 4.36 -9.01 -29.10
CA ASP A 160 5.58 -9.33 -29.83
C ASP A 160 5.87 -8.26 -30.90
N ALA A 161 4.85 -7.86 -31.67
CA ALA A 161 4.99 -6.79 -32.67
C ALA A 161 5.42 -5.45 -32.03
N ALA A 162 4.82 -5.07 -30.91
CA ALA A 162 5.18 -3.83 -30.22
C ALA A 162 6.60 -3.91 -29.63
N LEU A 163 7.00 -5.07 -29.11
CA LEU A 163 8.35 -5.29 -28.61
C LEU A 163 9.39 -5.17 -29.73
N GLU A 164 9.14 -5.75 -30.91
CA GLU A 164 10.03 -5.64 -32.07
C GLU A 164 10.24 -4.17 -32.48
N ILE A 165 9.16 -3.39 -32.56
CA ILE A 165 9.24 -1.95 -32.84
C ILE A 165 10.07 -1.24 -31.77
N ILE A 166 9.83 -1.54 -30.49
CA ILE A 166 10.55 -0.89 -29.39
C ILE A 166 12.05 -1.19 -29.45
N MET A 167 12.42 -2.46 -29.64
CA MET A 167 13.82 -2.89 -29.70
C MET A 167 14.55 -2.33 -30.93
N HIS A 168 13.85 -2.01 -32.00
CA HIS A 168 14.44 -1.43 -33.21
C HIS A 168 14.65 0.08 -33.11
N ARG A 169 13.73 0.81 -32.44
CA ARG A 169 13.72 2.29 -32.46
C ARG A 169 14.36 2.95 -31.25
N TRP A 170 14.23 2.36 -30.07
CA TRP A 170 14.66 2.99 -28.82
C TRP A 170 15.69 2.13 -28.10
N ARG A 171 16.58 2.76 -27.33
CA ARG A 171 17.64 2.07 -26.58
C ARG A 171 17.37 2.05 -25.08
N ALA A 172 16.54 2.97 -24.59
CA ALA A 172 16.15 3.06 -23.20
C ALA A 172 14.64 3.30 -23.04
N LYS A 173 14.09 2.88 -21.89
CA LYS A 173 12.66 3.04 -21.57
C LYS A 173 12.19 4.49 -21.55
N SER A 174 13.06 5.42 -21.15
CA SER A 174 12.78 6.86 -21.13
C SER A 174 12.64 7.48 -22.52
N GLU A 175 13.18 6.83 -23.55
CA GLU A 175 13.15 7.32 -24.94
C GLU A 175 11.88 6.89 -25.69
N ILE A 176 11.15 5.90 -25.17
CA ILE A 176 9.99 5.32 -25.86
C ILE A 176 8.90 6.37 -26.03
N ASP A 177 8.61 6.71 -27.29
CA ASP A 177 7.43 7.50 -27.64
C ASP A 177 6.19 6.59 -27.67
N TRP A 178 5.47 6.59 -26.55
CA TRP A 178 4.24 5.81 -26.42
C TRP A 178 3.09 6.31 -27.30
N ASN A 179 3.09 7.58 -27.71
CA ASN A 179 2.05 8.11 -28.59
C ASN A 179 2.30 7.62 -30.02
N GLU A 180 3.55 7.71 -30.49
CA GLU A 180 3.95 7.15 -31.79
C GLU A 180 3.61 5.66 -31.85
N LEU A 181 4.03 4.88 -30.84
CA LEU A 181 3.71 3.45 -30.78
C LEU A 181 2.19 3.22 -30.78
N SER A 182 1.41 4.02 -30.06
CA SER A 182 -0.05 3.90 -30.04
C SER A 182 -0.70 4.11 -31.40
N HIS A 183 -0.13 4.94 -32.28
CA HIS A 183 -0.68 5.19 -33.61
C HIS A 183 -0.47 4.02 -34.58
N GLU A 184 0.53 3.18 -34.35
CA GLU A 184 0.80 2.01 -35.20
C GLU A 184 -0.21 0.88 -34.98
N PHE A 185 -0.72 0.77 -33.76
CA PHE A 185 -1.74 -0.21 -33.41
C PHE A 185 -3.11 0.44 -33.52
N GLN A 186 -3.98 -0.04 -34.42
CA GLN A 186 -5.37 0.41 -34.56
C GLN A 186 -6.26 -0.02 -33.37
N MET A 187 -5.76 0.10 -32.15
CA MET A 187 -6.38 -0.30 -30.89
C MET A 187 -7.04 0.92 -30.24
N THR A 188 -8.01 0.69 -29.37
CA THR A 188 -8.57 1.75 -28.51
C THR A 188 -7.53 2.19 -27.48
N LEU A 189 -7.66 3.39 -26.93
CA LEU A 189 -6.76 3.90 -25.89
C LEU A 189 -6.65 2.91 -24.70
N ARG A 190 -7.78 2.32 -24.30
CA ARG A 190 -7.82 1.38 -23.17
C ARG A 190 -7.06 0.08 -23.46
N GLU A 191 -7.22 -0.48 -24.65
CA GLU A 191 -6.49 -1.67 -25.11
C GLU A 191 -4.98 -1.37 -25.17
N PHE A 192 -4.59 -0.22 -25.72
CA PHE A 192 -3.18 0.18 -25.78
C PHE A 192 -2.58 0.37 -24.39
N MET A 193 -3.33 0.96 -23.44
CA MET A 193 -2.83 1.10 -22.05
C MET A 193 -2.59 -0.27 -21.39
N SER A 194 -3.39 -1.30 -21.70
CA SER A 194 -3.14 -2.67 -21.23
C SER A 194 -1.87 -3.25 -21.86
N LEU A 195 -1.70 -3.09 -23.18
CA LEU A 195 -0.49 -3.49 -23.91
C LEU A 195 0.76 -2.81 -23.34
N LYS A 196 0.74 -1.47 -23.21
CA LYS A 196 1.81 -0.66 -22.61
C LYS A 196 2.20 -1.16 -21.23
N HIS A 197 1.23 -1.47 -20.36
CA HIS A 197 1.54 -1.97 -19.03
C HIS A 197 2.28 -3.32 -19.07
N LYS A 198 1.84 -4.26 -19.92
CA LYS A 198 2.51 -5.57 -20.07
C LYS A 198 3.89 -5.43 -20.71
N LEU A 199 4.06 -4.54 -21.69
CA LEU A 199 5.36 -4.21 -22.29
C LEU A 199 6.33 -3.65 -21.25
N ILE A 200 5.89 -2.71 -20.40
CA ILE A 200 6.74 -2.15 -19.34
C ILE A 200 7.22 -3.25 -18.39
N LEU A 201 6.34 -4.17 -17.96
CA LEU A 201 6.72 -5.28 -17.10
C LEU A 201 7.73 -6.23 -17.78
N LEU A 202 7.50 -6.55 -19.05
CA LEU A 202 8.42 -7.38 -19.84
C LEU A 202 9.80 -6.70 -19.96
N LEU A 203 9.82 -5.43 -20.36
CA LEU A 203 11.03 -4.63 -20.53
C LEU A 203 11.83 -4.54 -19.23
N ASP A 204 11.15 -4.18 -18.13
CA ASP A 204 11.77 -4.09 -16.80
C ASP A 204 12.32 -5.45 -16.31
N SER A 205 11.73 -6.56 -16.73
CA SER A 205 12.15 -7.90 -16.28
C SER A 205 13.28 -8.53 -17.11
N ARG A 206 13.38 -8.23 -18.42
CA ARG A 206 14.28 -8.96 -19.34
C ARG A 206 15.40 -8.13 -19.95
N PHE A 207 15.33 -6.79 -19.89
CA PHE A 207 16.26 -5.93 -20.62
C PHE A 207 16.85 -4.86 -19.71
N ASP A 208 18.12 -5.02 -19.33
CA ASP A 208 18.81 -4.13 -18.37
C ASP A 208 18.75 -2.65 -18.79
N ASN A 209 18.93 -2.36 -20.09
CA ASN A 209 18.87 -0.99 -20.62
C ASN A 209 17.49 -0.32 -20.50
N PHE A 210 16.44 -1.11 -20.25
CA PHE A 210 15.06 -0.63 -20.12
C PHE A 210 14.53 -0.68 -18.69
N GLN A 211 15.33 -1.12 -17.71
CA GLN A 211 14.92 -1.10 -16.31
C GLN A 211 14.66 0.32 -15.82
N ALA A 212 13.62 0.50 -15.00
CA ALA A 212 13.33 1.77 -14.35
C ALA A 212 14.56 2.30 -13.57
N GLN A 213 14.82 3.62 -13.63
CA GLN A 213 15.93 4.27 -12.91
C GLN A 213 15.98 3.95 -11.41
N LYS A 214 14.82 3.75 -10.77
CA LYS A 214 14.73 3.32 -9.37
C LYS A 214 15.45 1.99 -9.09
N ASN A 215 15.52 1.10 -10.08
CA ASN A 215 16.24 -0.17 -9.99
C ASN A 215 17.76 -0.01 -10.25
N GLN A 216 18.19 1.10 -10.87
CA GLN A 216 19.60 1.36 -11.18
C GLN A 216 20.42 1.72 -9.92
N PHE A 217 19.77 2.14 -8.84
CA PHE A 217 20.44 2.47 -7.57
C PHE A 217 20.70 1.26 -6.69
N ARG A 218 20.08 0.11 -7.00
CA ARG A 218 20.32 -1.14 -6.27
C ARG A 218 21.63 -1.76 -6.71
N LYS A 219 22.40 -2.25 -5.76
CA LYS A 219 23.64 -2.99 -6.06
C LYS A 219 23.36 -4.35 -6.72
N TYR A 220 22.21 -4.95 -6.44
CA TYR A 220 21.83 -6.26 -6.95
C TYR A 220 20.43 -6.25 -7.57
N GLN A 221 20.16 -7.21 -8.45
CA GLN A 221 18.80 -7.47 -8.89
C GLN A 221 17.91 -7.88 -7.72
N LYS A 222 16.62 -7.57 -7.84
CA LYS A 222 15.63 -7.83 -6.78
C LYS A 222 15.22 -9.30 -6.76
N ALA A 223 15.33 -9.95 -5.60
CA ALA A 223 14.97 -11.36 -5.41
C ALA A 223 13.45 -11.56 -5.24
N ASN A 224 12.73 -10.55 -4.74
CA ASN A 224 11.28 -10.59 -4.49
C ASN A 224 10.43 -10.02 -5.64
N THR A 225 10.90 -10.16 -6.88
CA THR A 225 10.15 -9.85 -8.11
C THR A 225 9.93 -11.12 -8.91
N LYS A 226 8.71 -11.29 -9.42
CA LYS A 226 8.37 -12.39 -10.33
C LYS A 226 8.81 -12.00 -11.75
N ASP A 227 9.48 -12.92 -12.43
CA ASP A 227 9.86 -12.74 -13.84
C ASP A 227 8.61 -12.76 -14.72
N PHE A 228 8.57 -11.89 -15.73
CA PHE A 228 7.43 -11.82 -16.64
C PHE A 228 7.39 -13.03 -17.57
N ASN A 229 6.31 -13.81 -17.49
CA ASN A 229 6.03 -14.94 -18.35
C ASN A 229 4.99 -14.55 -19.41
N SER A 230 5.43 -14.41 -20.66
CA SER A 230 4.57 -14.05 -21.80
C SER A 230 3.42 -15.02 -22.09
N ASP A 231 3.49 -16.27 -21.61
CA ASP A 231 2.45 -17.27 -21.84
C ASP A 231 1.28 -17.12 -20.84
N ILE A 232 1.56 -16.57 -19.66
CA ILE A 232 0.62 -16.49 -18.55
C ILE A 232 0.24 -15.03 -18.28
N ASP A 233 1.23 -14.15 -18.16
CA ASP A 233 1.07 -12.78 -17.69
C ASP A 233 0.36 -11.85 -18.69
N LEU A 234 0.02 -12.32 -19.88
CA LEU A 234 -0.84 -11.58 -20.81
C LEU A 234 -2.33 -11.59 -20.39
N ALA A 235 -2.72 -12.52 -19.53
CA ALA A 235 -4.06 -12.57 -18.98
C ALA A 235 -4.33 -11.37 -18.05
N PRO A 236 -5.59 -10.93 -17.93
CA PRO A 236 -5.97 -9.90 -16.97
C PRO A 236 -5.92 -10.47 -15.54
N LYS A 237 -5.65 -9.61 -14.56
CA LYS A 237 -5.71 -9.99 -13.14
C LYS A 237 -7.15 -10.05 -12.67
N GLU A 238 -7.55 -11.13 -12.00
CA GLU A 238 -8.92 -11.31 -11.50
C GLU A 238 -9.34 -10.13 -10.61
N LYS A 239 -8.50 -9.75 -9.65
CA LYS A 239 -8.77 -8.61 -8.75
C LYS A 239 -8.98 -7.30 -9.49
N THR A 240 -8.25 -7.06 -10.58
CA THR A 240 -8.43 -5.86 -11.42
C THR A 240 -9.80 -5.90 -12.10
N ILE A 241 -10.16 -7.02 -12.73
CA ILE A 241 -11.46 -7.18 -13.40
C ILE A 241 -12.62 -7.07 -12.43
N SER A 242 -12.53 -7.74 -11.27
CA SER A 242 -13.51 -7.66 -10.19
C SER A 242 -13.71 -6.21 -9.71
N ASN A 243 -12.63 -5.46 -9.50
CA ASN A 243 -12.71 -4.05 -9.12
C ASN A 243 -13.40 -3.19 -10.19
N ILE A 244 -13.07 -3.38 -11.48
CA ILE A 244 -13.69 -2.63 -12.58
C ILE A 244 -15.18 -2.95 -12.70
N ILE A 245 -15.57 -4.23 -12.61
CA ILE A 245 -16.97 -4.65 -12.55
C ILE A 245 -17.68 -4.00 -11.36
N SER A 246 -17.04 -3.99 -10.20
CA SER A 246 -17.58 -3.39 -8.97
C SER A 246 -17.74 -1.86 -9.08
N HIS A 247 -16.84 -1.16 -9.78
CA HIS A 247 -16.99 0.27 -10.07
C HIS A 247 -18.18 0.55 -11.00
N LEU A 248 -18.33 -0.24 -12.05
CA LEU A 248 -19.45 -0.11 -12.99
C LEU A 248 -20.78 -0.50 -12.34
N GLU A 249 -20.80 -1.51 -11.46
CA GLU A 249 -21.98 -1.87 -10.68
C GLU A 249 -22.43 -0.72 -9.77
N ALA A 250 -21.50 0.09 -9.28
CA ALA A 250 -21.85 1.26 -8.47
C ALA A 250 -22.78 2.22 -9.23
N LEU A 251 -22.60 2.37 -10.56
CA LEU A 251 -23.53 3.15 -11.40
C LEU A 251 -24.91 2.50 -11.51
N TYR A 252 -24.98 1.17 -11.57
CA TYR A 252 -26.25 0.46 -11.59
C TYR A 252 -27.00 0.60 -10.26
N VAL A 253 -26.28 0.51 -9.14
CA VAL A 253 -26.83 0.70 -7.79
C VAL A 253 -27.37 2.12 -7.61
N SER A 254 -26.72 3.12 -8.21
CA SER A 254 -27.11 4.53 -8.11
C SER A 254 -28.14 5.00 -9.14
N ARG A 255 -28.79 4.10 -9.87
CA ARG A 255 -29.79 4.42 -10.92
C ARG A 255 -30.98 5.25 -10.46
N THR A 256 -31.29 5.24 -9.16
CA THR A 256 -32.36 6.05 -8.57
C THR A 256 -32.02 7.54 -8.60
N ALA A 257 -30.73 7.88 -8.58
CA ALA A 257 -30.20 9.24 -8.66
C ALA A 257 -29.93 9.73 -10.10
N GLN A 258 -30.16 8.87 -11.11
CA GLN A 258 -29.87 9.15 -12.52
C GLN A 258 -31.15 9.50 -13.27
N LEU A 259 -31.08 10.54 -14.11
CA LEU A 259 -32.12 10.86 -15.08
C LEU A 259 -32.12 9.83 -16.22
N TYR A 260 -30.95 9.56 -16.80
CA TYR A 260 -30.76 8.53 -17.81
C TYR A 260 -30.13 7.30 -17.16
N LYS A 261 -30.95 6.30 -16.86
CA LYS A 261 -30.57 5.19 -15.98
C LYS A 261 -29.59 4.22 -16.66
N PHE A 262 -28.51 3.90 -15.96
CA PHE A 262 -27.60 2.81 -16.34
C PHE A 262 -28.35 1.47 -16.35
N GLN A 263 -28.40 0.80 -17.50
CA GLN A 263 -29.39 -0.24 -17.77
C GLN A 263 -29.05 -1.62 -17.19
N HIS A 264 -27.77 -1.95 -17.15
CA HIS A 264 -27.33 -3.32 -16.91
C HIS A 264 -26.57 -3.43 -15.59
N SER A 265 -26.65 -4.60 -14.92
CA SER A 265 -25.83 -4.92 -13.73
C SER A 265 -24.57 -5.68 -14.18
N PRO A 266 -23.38 -5.05 -14.19
CA PRO A 266 -22.13 -5.72 -14.50
C PRO A 266 -21.85 -6.98 -13.67
N ILE A 267 -22.18 -6.98 -12.37
CA ILE A 267 -21.97 -8.17 -11.53
C ILE A 267 -22.77 -9.36 -12.07
N LYS A 268 -24.07 -9.15 -12.35
CA LYS A 268 -24.94 -10.22 -12.87
C LYS A 268 -24.52 -10.69 -14.26
N LEU A 269 -24.05 -9.78 -15.11
CA LEU A 269 -23.66 -10.11 -16.48
C LEU A 269 -22.32 -10.84 -16.57
N PHE A 270 -21.35 -10.43 -15.74
CA PHE A 270 -19.95 -10.83 -15.95
C PHE A 270 -19.39 -11.77 -14.88
N SER A 271 -20.09 -11.99 -13.75
CA SER A 271 -19.68 -12.91 -12.67
C SER A 271 -18.19 -12.78 -12.31
N SER A 272 -17.76 -11.56 -11.96
CA SER A 272 -16.36 -11.21 -11.67
C SER A 272 -15.35 -11.46 -12.81
N GLY A 273 -15.83 -11.58 -14.05
CA GLY A 273 -15.03 -11.81 -15.26
C GLY A 273 -15.06 -13.24 -15.79
N LYS A 274 -15.57 -14.20 -14.99
CA LYS A 274 -15.57 -15.64 -15.34
C LYS A 274 -16.40 -15.97 -16.58
N THR A 275 -17.38 -15.14 -16.95
CA THR A 275 -18.20 -15.37 -18.16
C THR A 275 -17.53 -14.92 -19.45
N ILE A 276 -16.49 -14.09 -19.38
CA ILE A 276 -15.84 -13.47 -20.56
C ILE A 276 -14.37 -13.87 -20.72
N PHE A 277 -13.72 -14.29 -19.64
CA PHE A 277 -12.34 -14.76 -19.67
C PHE A 277 -12.28 -16.26 -19.37
N LYS A 278 -11.62 -17.02 -20.26
CA LYS A 278 -11.33 -18.44 -20.02
C LYS A 278 -10.30 -18.65 -18.91
N HIS A 279 -9.39 -17.70 -18.76
CA HIS A 279 -8.33 -17.72 -17.77
C HIS A 279 -8.05 -16.28 -17.31
N MET A 280 -7.84 -16.10 -16.01
CA MET A 280 -7.42 -14.85 -15.37
C MET A 280 -6.29 -15.18 -14.41
N LEU A 281 -5.44 -14.18 -14.13
CA LEU A 281 -4.38 -14.33 -13.14
C LEU A 281 -5.00 -14.23 -11.75
N GLU A 282 -4.86 -15.30 -10.99
CA GLU A 282 -5.26 -15.38 -9.59
C GLU A 282 -4.54 -14.32 -8.74
N PRO A 283 -5.17 -13.80 -7.68
CA PRO A 283 -4.53 -12.87 -6.76
C PRO A 283 -3.32 -13.50 -6.06
N GLU A 284 -2.11 -13.08 -6.42
CA GLU A 284 -0.90 -13.50 -5.71
C GLU A 284 -0.76 -12.78 -4.37
N LYS A 285 -0.47 -13.54 -3.31
CA LYS A 285 -0.11 -12.97 -2.00
C LYS A 285 1.29 -12.36 -2.07
N THR A 286 1.49 -11.20 -1.42
CA THR A 286 2.81 -10.57 -1.33
C THR A 286 3.82 -11.54 -0.73
N PRO A 287 4.96 -11.84 -1.36
CA PRO A 287 5.85 -12.92 -0.92
C PRO A 287 6.38 -12.68 0.50
N LEU A 288 6.41 -13.75 1.31
CA LEU A 288 6.94 -13.70 2.66
C LEU A 288 8.46 -13.55 2.59
N MET A 289 9.01 -12.69 3.45
CA MET A 289 10.47 -12.53 3.53
C MET A 289 11.12 -13.78 4.11
N PRO A 290 12.20 -14.30 3.51
CA PRO A 290 12.96 -15.39 4.09
C PRO A 290 13.46 -15.04 5.50
N VAL A 291 13.38 -15.99 6.42
CA VAL A 291 13.66 -15.74 7.85
C VAL A 291 15.09 -15.25 8.06
N ASN A 292 16.08 -15.81 7.36
CA ASN A 292 17.47 -15.37 7.42
C ASN A 292 17.65 -13.91 6.97
N VAL A 293 16.98 -13.49 5.89
CA VAL A 293 16.98 -12.11 5.40
C VAL A 293 16.31 -11.18 6.42
N ALA A 294 15.17 -11.60 6.97
CA ALA A 294 14.41 -10.82 7.94
C ALA A 294 15.19 -10.60 9.24
N LEU A 295 15.75 -11.67 9.82
CA LEU A 295 16.53 -11.59 11.05
C LEU A 295 17.81 -10.77 10.85
N HIS A 296 18.49 -10.94 9.71
CA HIS A 296 19.63 -10.10 9.36
C HIS A 296 19.24 -8.62 9.30
N THR A 297 18.16 -8.30 8.57
CA THR A 297 17.67 -6.93 8.44
C THR A 297 17.34 -6.29 9.79
N ILE A 298 16.59 -7.01 10.64
CA ILE A 298 16.21 -6.52 11.98
C ILE A 298 17.45 -6.35 12.86
N SER A 299 18.36 -7.33 12.86
CA SER A 299 19.60 -7.28 13.63
C SER A 299 20.50 -6.12 13.20
N SER A 300 20.68 -5.90 11.89
CA SER A 300 21.45 -4.77 11.36
C SER A 300 20.80 -3.44 11.71
N ALA A 301 19.46 -3.35 11.67
CA ALA A 301 18.75 -2.13 12.05
C ALA A 301 18.89 -1.81 13.55
N LEU A 302 18.78 -2.82 14.42
CA LEU A 302 19.05 -2.71 15.85
C LEU A 302 20.49 -2.26 16.12
N HIS A 303 21.46 -2.89 15.46
CA HIS A 303 22.87 -2.53 15.57
C HIS A 303 23.13 -1.08 15.15
N PHE A 304 22.54 -0.65 14.02
CA PHE A 304 22.71 0.71 13.52
C PHE A 304 22.15 1.73 14.52
N ALA A 305 20.89 1.56 14.93
CA ALA A 305 20.23 2.47 15.85
C ALA A 305 21.01 2.58 17.18
N ARG A 306 21.44 1.45 17.73
CA ARG A 306 22.18 1.39 19.00
C ARG A 306 23.56 2.05 18.93
N ASN A 307 24.35 1.72 17.92
CA ASN A 307 25.78 2.06 17.91
C ASN A 307 26.07 3.36 17.17
N PHE A 308 25.22 3.73 16.21
CA PHE A 308 25.43 4.92 15.38
C PHE A 308 24.40 6.01 15.61
N GLY A 309 23.21 5.71 16.15
CA GLY A 309 22.15 6.69 16.38
C GLY A 309 22.58 7.89 17.24
N PRO A 310 22.92 7.69 18.53
CA PRO A 310 23.34 8.79 19.41
C PRO A 310 24.61 9.51 18.94
N PRO A 311 25.69 8.82 18.49
CA PRO A 311 26.86 9.50 17.95
C PRO A 311 26.56 10.32 16.69
N LEU A 312 25.62 9.88 15.84
CA LEU A 312 25.23 10.63 14.65
C LEU A 312 24.45 11.90 15.03
N LEU A 313 23.58 11.84 16.04
CA LEU A 313 22.94 13.03 16.61
C LEU A 313 23.98 14.02 17.13
N GLU A 314 24.98 13.54 17.88
CA GLU A 314 26.07 14.37 18.37
C GLU A 314 26.82 15.06 17.21
N LEU A 315 27.21 14.28 16.20
CA LEU A 315 27.90 14.79 15.02
C LEU A 315 27.09 15.88 14.30
N VAL A 316 25.79 15.65 14.08
CA VAL A 316 24.90 16.62 13.42
C VAL A 316 24.75 17.89 14.25
N SER A 317 24.62 17.79 15.57
CA SER A 317 24.53 18.96 16.45
C SER A 317 25.81 19.78 16.46
N GLN A 318 26.99 19.13 16.46
CA GLN A 318 28.27 19.80 16.35
C GLN A 318 28.43 20.49 14.99
N LEU A 319 28.07 19.81 13.90
CA LEU A 319 28.11 20.37 12.55
C LEU A 319 27.19 21.60 12.43
N ASN A 320 25.98 21.53 12.98
CA ASN A 320 25.08 22.69 13.02
C ASN A 320 25.70 23.87 13.77
N LYS A 321 26.28 23.65 14.96
CA LYS A 321 26.97 24.71 15.73
C LYS A 321 28.12 25.35 14.93
N THR A 322 28.96 24.55 14.30
CA THR A 322 30.08 25.02 13.48
C THR A 322 29.59 25.81 12.27
N GLU A 323 28.54 25.33 11.58
CA GLU A 323 27.91 26.01 10.46
C GLU A 323 27.32 27.37 10.86
N GLN A 324 26.58 27.43 11.97
CA GLN A 324 26.00 28.68 12.48
C GLN A 324 27.07 29.70 12.86
N ASN A 325 28.18 29.25 13.46
CA ASN A 325 29.30 30.13 13.77
C ASN A 325 29.95 30.69 12.50
N LYS A 326 30.15 29.86 11.47
CA LYS A 326 30.73 30.32 10.20
C LYS A 326 29.80 31.27 9.45
N ILE A 327 28.50 31.02 9.48
CA ILE A 327 27.48 31.91 8.92
C ILE A 327 27.52 33.29 9.60
N LYS A 328 27.60 33.33 10.94
CA LYS A 328 27.69 34.57 11.70
C LYS A 328 28.98 35.35 11.40
N GLU A 329 30.10 34.64 11.25
CA GLU A 329 31.40 35.23 10.89
C GLU A 329 31.37 35.92 9.52
N LEU A 330 30.72 35.32 8.52
CA LEU A 330 30.61 35.89 7.17
C LEU A 330 29.71 37.13 7.10
N GLY A 331 28.74 37.27 8.02
CA GLY A 331 27.90 38.47 8.15
C GLY A 331 27.00 38.79 6.94
N HIS A 332 26.78 37.83 6.03
CA HIS A 332 25.98 38.01 4.82
C HIS A 332 24.49 37.69 5.03
N SER A 333 23.62 38.19 4.14
CA SER A 333 22.20 37.83 4.16
C SER A 333 22.00 36.32 3.90
N PRO A 334 20.94 35.69 4.43
CA PRO A 334 20.64 34.28 4.19
C PRO A 334 20.59 33.88 2.72
N SER A 335 20.03 34.74 1.86
CA SER A 335 19.97 34.52 0.41
C SER A 335 21.35 34.48 -0.24
N THR A 336 22.26 35.35 0.19
CA THR A 336 23.64 35.40 -0.30
C THR A 336 24.44 34.18 0.16
N ILE A 337 24.25 33.78 1.43
CA ILE A 337 24.84 32.56 2.00
C ILE A 337 24.44 31.34 1.17
N GLN A 338 23.14 31.18 0.89
CA GLN A 338 22.63 30.04 0.15
C GLN A 338 23.15 30.01 -1.30
N ALA A 339 23.16 31.15 -1.98
CA ALA A 339 23.51 31.23 -3.40
C ALA A 339 25.02 31.16 -3.68
N ARG A 340 25.87 31.65 -2.76
CA ARG A 340 27.31 31.84 -3.03
C ARG A 340 28.25 31.09 -2.09
N TYR A 341 27.87 30.89 -0.83
CA TYR A 341 28.78 30.37 0.20
C TYR A 341 28.37 29.00 0.75
N SER A 342 27.24 28.44 0.33
CA SER A 342 26.70 27.16 0.82
C SER A 342 27.70 26.01 0.75
N LYS A 343 28.41 25.85 -0.38
CA LYS A 343 29.42 24.79 -0.54
C LYS A 343 30.64 25.01 0.37
N GLU A 344 31.19 26.22 0.36
CA GLU A 344 32.35 26.60 1.17
C GLU A 344 32.10 26.41 2.68
N ILE A 345 30.95 26.89 3.16
CA ILE A 345 30.56 26.77 4.57
C ILE A 345 30.50 25.30 4.98
N LYS A 346 29.93 24.42 4.16
CA LYS A 346 29.80 23.00 4.48
C LYS A 346 31.14 22.27 4.48
N GLU A 347 32.00 22.54 3.48
CA GLU A 347 33.34 21.97 3.44
C GLU A 347 34.18 22.43 4.63
N TYR A 348 34.08 23.71 4.99
CA TYR A 348 34.69 24.26 6.19
C TYR A 348 34.16 23.55 7.44
N THR A 349 32.85 23.48 7.60
CA THR A 349 32.19 22.90 8.78
C THR A 349 32.57 21.43 8.97
N PHE A 350 32.59 20.64 7.89
CA PHE A 350 33.01 19.25 7.94
C PHE A 350 34.47 19.11 8.39
N LYS A 351 35.38 19.89 7.80
CA LYS A 351 36.82 19.85 8.14
C LYS A 351 37.11 20.25 9.59
N HIS A 352 36.26 21.08 10.19
CA HIS A 352 36.46 21.63 11.53
C HIS A 352 35.58 20.97 12.60
N THR A 353 34.86 19.91 12.26
CA THR A 353 34.05 19.15 13.23
C THR A 353 34.64 17.75 13.38
N SER A 354 34.91 17.35 14.62
CA SER A 354 35.41 16.01 14.94
C SER A 354 34.32 14.96 14.72
N ILE A 355 34.65 13.89 14.02
CA ILE A 355 33.75 12.74 13.89
C ILE A 355 33.91 11.85 15.13
N PRO A 356 32.82 11.54 15.87
CA PRO A 356 32.88 10.61 16.99
C PRO A 356 33.48 9.25 16.61
N ASP A 357 34.35 8.69 17.47
CA ASP A 357 35.08 7.44 17.19
C ASP A 357 34.15 6.27 16.83
N ALA A 358 32.97 6.21 17.45
CA ALA A 358 31.96 5.19 17.16
C ALA A 358 31.51 5.18 15.69
N LEU A 359 31.59 6.31 14.98
CA LEU A 359 31.20 6.43 13.57
C LEU A 359 32.33 6.11 12.59
N THR A 360 33.54 5.81 13.05
CA THR A 360 34.70 5.54 12.19
C THR A 360 34.43 4.40 11.21
N SER A 361 33.70 3.37 11.64
CA SER A 361 33.32 2.21 10.81
C SER A 361 32.38 2.55 9.64
N LEU A 362 31.66 3.68 9.70
CA LEU A 362 30.83 4.18 8.61
C LEU A 362 31.65 4.86 7.50
N ASN A 363 32.94 5.12 7.74
CA ASN A 363 33.84 5.78 6.78
C ASN A 363 33.22 7.08 6.20
N ILE A 364 32.83 7.99 7.10
CA ILE A 364 32.21 9.26 6.70
C ILE A 364 33.27 10.20 6.14
N THR A 365 33.19 10.55 4.85
CA THR A 365 34.22 11.31 4.13
C THR A 365 33.80 12.72 3.76
N SER A 366 32.51 13.05 3.89
CA SER A 366 31.99 14.36 3.57
C SER A 366 30.71 14.69 4.33
N TRP A 367 30.37 15.98 4.37
CA TRP A 367 29.03 16.40 4.80
C TRP A 367 27.97 15.99 3.78
N LEU A 368 28.27 16.12 2.49
CA LEU A 368 27.37 15.89 1.36
C LEU A 368 28.03 15.08 0.24
N THR A 369 27.21 14.45 -0.60
CA THR A 369 27.67 13.85 -1.85
C THR A 369 28.11 14.95 -2.84
N GLU A 370 29.26 14.78 -3.51
CA GLU A 370 29.85 15.78 -4.42
C GLU A 370 29.06 15.96 -5.73
N THR A 371 28.11 15.07 -6.02
CA THR A 371 27.26 15.05 -7.21
C THR A 371 25.79 14.91 -6.80
N GLU A 372 24.87 15.58 -7.53
CA GLU A 372 23.42 15.26 -7.47
C GLU A 372 23.11 13.82 -7.92
N GLU A 373 24.11 13.13 -8.47
CA GLU A 373 24.10 11.68 -8.66
C GLU A 373 24.23 10.99 -7.30
N THR A 374 23.13 10.38 -6.87
CA THR A 374 23.08 9.51 -5.70
C THR A 374 24.20 8.47 -5.76
N VAL A 375 25.01 8.40 -4.70
CA VAL A 375 26.12 7.44 -4.59
C VAL A 375 25.59 6.02 -4.81
N SER A 376 26.08 5.37 -5.87
CA SER A 376 25.91 3.92 -6.00
C SER A 376 26.58 3.25 -4.79
N PRO A 377 25.98 2.23 -4.16
CA PRO A 377 26.63 1.46 -3.08
C PRO A 377 27.99 0.84 -3.48
N ASN A 378 28.35 0.91 -4.76
CA ASN A 378 29.63 0.48 -5.32
C ASN A 378 30.76 1.52 -5.18
N ASP A 379 30.46 2.77 -4.81
CA ASP A 379 31.49 3.80 -4.67
C ASP A 379 32.26 3.61 -3.36
N LYS A 380 33.49 3.12 -3.46
CA LYS A 380 34.45 2.97 -2.34
C LYS A 380 34.91 4.30 -1.72
N LYS A 381 34.26 5.42 -2.06
CA LYS A 381 34.64 6.79 -1.70
C LYS A 381 34.21 7.20 -0.28
N GLY A 382 33.51 6.32 0.45
CA GLY A 382 33.01 6.59 1.80
C GLY A 382 31.58 7.16 1.79
N LEU A 383 30.97 7.22 2.98
CA LEU A 383 29.61 7.75 3.16
C LEU A 383 29.64 9.26 3.39
N SER A 384 28.61 9.98 2.92
CA SER A 384 28.34 11.32 3.42
C SER A 384 27.54 11.26 4.73
N VAL A 385 27.49 12.35 5.49
CA VAL A 385 26.61 12.43 6.66
C VAL A 385 25.13 12.27 6.26
N CYS A 386 24.71 12.82 5.11
CA CYS A 386 23.36 12.59 4.57
C CYS A 386 23.07 11.10 4.29
N ASN A 387 24.05 10.35 3.80
CA ASN A 387 23.91 8.91 3.62
C ASN A 387 23.73 8.21 4.97
N ALA A 388 24.51 8.59 5.99
CA ALA A 388 24.38 8.03 7.34
C ALA A 388 23.00 8.34 7.96
N ILE A 389 22.46 9.55 7.79
CA ILE A 389 21.11 9.91 8.21
C ILE A 389 20.05 9.08 7.45
N THR A 390 20.25 8.86 6.16
CA THR A 390 19.36 8.02 5.33
C THR A 390 19.34 6.57 5.82
N LEU A 391 20.51 6.02 6.19
CA LEU A 391 20.60 4.70 6.82
C LEU A 391 19.91 4.66 8.17
N TYR A 392 20.03 5.72 8.98
CA TYR A 392 19.33 5.79 10.28
C TYR A 392 17.81 5.84 10.11
N CYS A 393 17.32 6.63 9.16
CA CYS A 393 15.91 6.68 8.77
C CYS A 393 15.39 5.30 8.36
N ALA A 394 16.14 4.59 7.52
CA ALA A 394 15.81 3.22 7.13
C ALA A 394 15.79 2.27 8.33
N ALA A 395 16.81 2.32 9.20
CA ALA A 395 16.90 1.48 10.39
C ALA A 395 15.66 1.64 11.30
N ILE A 396 15.30 2.88 11.65
CA ILE A 396 14.13 3.15 12.50
C ILE A 396 12.83 2.74 11.80
N TRP A 397 12.68 3.01 10.51
CA TRP A 397 11.52 2.55 9.74
C TRP A 397 11.37 1.02 9.78
N LEU A 398 12.47 0.30 9.56
CA LEU A 398 12.49 -1.17 9.58
C LEU A 398 12.12 -1.72 10.96
N LEU A 399 12.63 -1.12 12.03
CA LEU A 399 12.28 -1.48 13.41
C LEU A 399 10.79 -1.24 13.69
N LEU A 400 10.28 -0.04 13.41
CA LEU A 400 8.87 0.26 13.64
C LEU A 400 7.95 -0.62 12.79
N ALA A 401 8.29 -0.88 11.53
CA ALA A 401 7.52 -1.79 10.67
C ALA A 401 7.53 -3.24 11.20
N SER A 402 8.64 -3.68 11.79
CA SER A 402 8.80 -5.03 12.32
C SER A 402 8.09 -5.24 13.67
N PHE A 403 8.07 -4.22 14.54
CA PHE A 403 7.55 -4.38 15.91
C PHE A 403 6.13 -3.82 16.13
N SER A 404 5.58 -3.03 15.22
CA SER A 404 4.23 -2.46 15.37
C SER A 404 3.17 -3.07 14.45
N ALA A 405 3.59 -3.91 13.49
CA ALA A 405 2.77 -4.34 12.35
C ALA A 405 2.12 -3.18 11.57
N GLY A 406 2.64 -1.95 11.65
CA GLY A 406 2.02 -0.76 11.05
C GLY A 406 1.85 -0.84 9.53
N ARG A 407 0.75 -0.27 9.00
CA ARG A 407 0.61 -0.01 7.56
C ARG A 407 1.52 1.15 7.17
N SER A 408 2.00 1.20 5.92
CA SER A 408 2.86 2.30 5.43
C SER A 408 2.23 3.67 5.68
N THR A 409 0.92 3.82 5.48
CA THR A 409 0.20 5.08 5.74
C THR A 409 0.21 5.46 7.22
N SER A 410 0.09 4.49 8.13
CA SER A 410 0.13 4.72 9.57
C SER A 410 1.53 5.15 10.02
N LEU A 411 2.58 4.47 9.52
CA LEU A 411 3.97 4.81 9.82
C LEU A 411 4.36 6.19 9.25
N LEU A 412 3.94 6.52 8.03
CA LEU A 412 4.14 7.86 7.45
C LEU A 412 3.45 8.96 8.27
N SER A 413 2.36 8.64 8.96
CA SER A 413 1.58 9.61 9.74
C SER A 413 2.10 9.85 11.17
N LEU A 414 3.15 9.13 11.58
CA LEU A 414 3.72 9.24 12.91
C LEU A 414 4.21 10.66 13.18
N LYS A 415 3.82 11.20 14.34
CA LYS A 415 4.30 12.47 14.88
C LYS A 415 5.54 12.24 15.76
N ARG A 416 6.31 13.29 16.06
CA ARG A 416 7.52 13.12 16.90
C ARG A 416 7.19 12.67 18.33
N ASP A 417 6.01 13.02 18.83
CA ASP A 417 5.50 12.62 20.15
C ASP A 417 4.80 11.24 20.15
N CYS A 418 4.99 10.43 19.11
CA CYS A 418 4.31 9.14 18.99
C CYS A 418 4.81 8.05 19.95
N PHE A 419 5.97 8.23 20.57
CA PHE A 419 6.50 7.33 21.59
C PHE A 419 5.96 7.76 22.94
N ARG A 420 5.11 6.93 23.57
CA ARG A 420 4.47 7.27 24.85
C ARG A 420 4.65 6.15 25.87
N GLN A 421 4.82 6.53 27.12
CA GLN A 421 4.72 5.60 28.24
C GLN A 421 3.25 5.47 28.65
N SER A 422 2.77 4.23 28.73
CA SER A 422 1.44 3.90 29.20
C SER A 422 1.31 4.31 30.68
N PRO A 423 0.28 5.09 31.04
CA PRO A 423 0.05 5.47 32.44
C PRO A 423 -0.52 4.31 33.27
N ILE A 424 -0.89 3.19 32.63
CA ILE A 424 -1.55 2.05 33.28
C ILE A 424 -0.52 1.09 33.86
N ASP A 425 0.47 0.71 33.07
CA ASP A 425 1.45 -0.34 33.38
C ASP A 425 2.90 0.16 33.31
N GLY A 426 3.13 1.41 32.90
CA GLY A 426 4.47 1.98 32.74
C GLY A 426 5.25 1.42 31.54
N LEU A 427 4.62 0.60 30.69
CA LEU A 427 5.22 0.08 29.46
C LEU A 427 5.17 1.13 28.34
N PHE A 428 5.77 0.82 27.20
CA PHE A 428 5.93 1.79 26.11
C PHE A 428 5.06 1.43 24.91
N ASP A 429 4.39 2.45 24.38
CA ASP A 429 3.52 2.37 23.22
C ASP A 429 4.03 3.24 22.07
N LEU A 430 3.77 2.76 20.86
CA LEU A 430 3.72 3.56 19.66
C LEU A 430 2.28 4.01 19.40
N VAL A 431 2.07 5.32 19.35
CA VAL A 431 0.80 5.94 19.02
C VAL A 431 0.67 6.04 17.50
N LEU A 432 -0.18 5.19 16.95
CA LEU A 432 -0.46 5.10 15.52
C LEU A 432 -1.83 5.67 15.19
N ARG A 433 -2.01 6.06 13.93
CA ARG A 433 -3.33 6.37 13.38
C ARG A 433 -3.75 5.28 12.40
N ILE A 434 -4.89 4.65 12.66
CA ILE A 434 -5.47 3.61 11.79
C ILE A 434 -6.90 3.98 11.41
N PRO A 435 -7.45 3.49 10.28
CA PRO A 435 -8.85 3.70 9.98
C PRO A 435 -9.75 3.08 11.05
N LYS A 436 -10.74 3.84 11.55
CA LYS A 436 -11.69 3.43 12.59
C LYS A 436 -12.44 2.13 12.26
N THR A 437 -12.61 1.85 10.97
CA THR A 437 -13.02 0.55 10.43
C THR A 437 -12.36 0.39 9.06
N SER A 438 -12.24 -0.85 8.56
CA SER A 438 -11.72 -1.13 7.21
C SER A 438 -12.51 -0.46 6.09
N GLU A 439 -13.68 0.12 6.38
CA GLU A 439 -14.53 0.83 5.43
C GLU A 439 -14.55 2.35 5.65
N ARG A 440 -14.35 2.91 6.85
CA ARG A 440 -14.46 4.37 7.06
C ARG A 440 -13.19 5.16 6.70
N PHE A 441 -13.39 6.46 6.49
CA PHE A 441 -12.34 7.45 6.26
C PHE A 441 -11.71 7.91 7.56
N ASP A 442 -12.49 8.07 8.63
CA ASP A 442 -12.04 8.55 9.95
C ASP A 442 -10.88 7.71 10.50
N LEU A 443 -9.81 8.37 10.91
CA LEU A 443 -8.69 7.74 11.61
C LEU A 443 -8.96 7.78 13.11
N GLU A 444 -8.65 6.68 13.78
CA GLU A 444 -8.53 6.62 15.23
C GLU A 444 -7.06 6.56 15.63
N GLU A 445 -6.75 7.29 16.69
CA GLU A 445 -5.47 7.18 17.38
C GLU A 445 -5.50 5.94 18.26
N VAL A 446 -4.53 5.05 18.07
CA VAL A 446 -4.43 3.77 18.77
C VAL A 446 -3.03 3.59 19.33
N HIS A 447 -2.96 2.91 20.46
CA HIS A 447 -1.72 2.57 21.14
C HIS A 447 -1.33 1.14 20.77
N ARG A 448 -0.08 0.93 20.37
CA ARG A 448 0.49 -0.41 20.12
C ARG A 448 1.75 -0.58 20.95
N PRO A 449 1.84 -1.62 21.80
CA PRO A 449 2.99 -1.79 22.64
C PRO A 449 4.23 -2.08 21.80
N ILE A 450 5.35 -1.53 22.23
CA ILE A 450 6.66 -1.72 21.62
C ILE A 450 7.69 -2.05 22.71
N PRO A 451 8.76 -2.79 22.38
CA PRO A 451 9.85 -2.99 23.33
C PRO A 451 10.48 -1.67 23.78
N ASN A 452 10.94 -1.60 25.02
CA ASN A 452 11.66 -0.47 25.60
C ASN A 452 12.82 0.03 24.70
N LEU A 453 13.61 -0.89 24.15
CA LEU A 453 14.71 -0.52 23.24
C LEU A 453 14.22 0.22 22.00
N ILE A 454 13.05 -0.16 21.45
CA ILE A 454 12.48 0.48 20.26
C ILE A 454 11.96 1.88 20.60
N HIS A 455 11.41 2.04 21.80
CA HIS A 455 11.03 3.36 22.32
C HIS A 455 12.25 4.29 22.44
N ASP A 456 13.33 3.82 23.07
CA ASP A 456 14.53 4.64 23.30
C ASP A 456 15.20 5.03 21.97
N TYR A 457 15.37 4.09 21.04
CA TYR A 457 15.90 4.38 19.70
C TYR A 457 14.99 5.32 18.90
N GLY A 458 13.68 5.22 19.12
CA GLY A 458 12.69 6.12 18.54
C GLY A 458 12.86 7.56 19.03
N LEU A 459 13.10 7.76 20.33
CA LEU A 459 13.35 9.07 20.92
C LEU A 459 14.66 9.69 20.43
N ASP A 460 15.73 8.90 20.34
CA ASP A 460 17.02 9.36 19.79
C ASP A 460 16.86 9.84 18.35
N PHE A 461 16.07 9.10 17.55
CA PHE A 461 15.76 9.50 16.18
C PHE A 461 14.89 10.77 16.15
N ALA A 462 13.87 10.89 16.99
CA ALA A 462 13.06 12.10 17.08
C ALA A 462 13.92 13.33 17.44
N ALA A 463 14.88 13.19 18.34
CA ALA A 463 15.84 14.24 18.68
C ALA A 463 16.72 14.65 17.48
N LEU A 464 17.15 13.70 16.65
CA LEU A 464 17.85 14.00 15.39
C LEU A 464 16.98 14.84 14.46
N ILE A 465 15.68 14.51 14.33
CA ILE A 465 14.76 15.30 13.52
C ILE A 465 14.64 16.73 14.07
N CYS A 466 14.51 16.89 15.39
CA CYS A 466 14.51 18.21 16.04
C CYS A 466 15.78 19.02 15.72
N GLU A 467 16.95 18.38 15.74
CA GLU A 467 18.22 19.04 15.42
C GLU A 467 18.27 19.47 13.93
N LEU A 468 17.80 18.62 13.01
CA LEU A 468 17.73 18.94 11.57
C LEU A 468 16.74 20.08 11.27
N GLU A 469 15.59 20.10 11.95
CA GLU A 469 14.63 21.21 11.86
C GLU A 469 15.23 22.50 12.45
N SER A 470 15.88 22.42 13.61
CA SER A 470 16.52 23.56 14.27
C SER A 470 17.64 24.17 13.42
N ARG A 471 18.45 23.34 12.76
CA ARG A 471 19.45 23.77 11.77
C ARG A 471 18.85 24.66 10.68
N ARG A 472 17.60 24.39 10.31
CA ARG A 472 16.84 25.09 9.26
C ARG A 472 16.02 26.27 9.81
N ASN A 473 16.08 26.54 11.11
CA ASN A 473 15.22 27.46 11.86
C ASN A 473 13.73 27.12 11.79
N PHE A 474 13.40 25.82 11.74
CA PHE A 474 12.05 25.33 11.89
C PHE A 474 11.79 24.97 13.35
N PHE A 475 10.75 25.57 13.91
CA PHE A 475 10.32 25.33 15.29
C PHE A 475 8.83 25.01 15.27
N SER A 476 8.50 23.73 15.39
CA SER A 476 7.13 23.23 15.52
C SER A 476 7.01 22.35 16.74
N GLN A 477 5.79 22.24 17.26
CA GLN A 477 5.50 21.34 18.36
C GLN A 477 5.62 19.88 17.89
N ASP A 478 6.00 18.97 18.80
CA ASP A 478 6.19 17.55 18.45
C ASP A 478 4.94 16.87 17.91
N SER A 479 3.76 17.31 18.35
CA SER A 479 2.46 16.87 17.84
C SER A 479 2.14 17.34 16.41
N GLU A 480 2.87 18.36 15.92
CA GLU A 480 2.70 18.93 14.59
C GLU A 480 3.73 18.39 13.60
N SER A 481 4.97 18.15 14.04
CA SER A 481 6.04 17.57 13.21
C SER A 481 5.89 16.07 13.01
N TYR A 482 6.18 15.61 11.79
CA TYR A 482 6.24 14.19 11.47
C TYR A 482 7.57 13.58 11.93
N LEU A 483 7.54 12.35 12.46
CA LEU A 483 8.76 11.58 12.77
C LEU A 483 9.57 11.30 11.48
N PHE A 484 8.87 10.94 10.40
CA PHE A 484 9.45 10.82 9.06
C PHE A 484 9.00 11.99 8.20
N GLY A 485 9.46 13.20 8.51
CA GLY A 485 9.11 14.43 7.78
C GLY A 485 9.97 14.65 6.53
N ALA A 486 9.50 15.51 5.62
CA ALA A 486 10.25 15.90 4.43
C ALA A 486 11.61 16.58 4.72
N ILE A 487 11.88 16.96 5.97
CA ILE A 487 13.16 17.51 6.43
C ILE A 487 14.34 16.55 6.20
N ILE A 488 14.09 15.24 6.21
CA ILE A 488 15.10 14.20 5.92
C ILE A 488 15.18 13.85 4.44
N ALA A 489 14.41 14.52 3.57
CA ALA A 489 14.59 14.36 2.14
C ALA A 489 15.98 14.90 1.75
N GLU A 490 16.63 14.22 0.83
CA GLU A 490 17.99 14.54 0.38
C GLU A 490 18.14 16.04 0.04
N ARG A 491 17.24 16.59 -0.81
CA ARG A 491 17.21 18.02 -1.16
C ARG A 491 17.09 18.96 0.03
N SER A 492 16.37 18.54 1.07
CA SER A 492 16.17 19.34 2.28
C SER A 492 17.41 19.35 3.16
N MET A 493 18.14 18.22 3.25
CA MET A 493 19.41 18.14 3.95
C MET A 493 20.51 19.00 3.28
N TYR A 494 20.47 19.13 1.94
CA TYR A 494 21.35 20.02 1.17
C TYR A 494 21.16 21.51 1.48
N ALA A 495 20.02 21.94 2.02
CA ALA A 495 19.70 23.36 2.13
C ALA A 495 20.10 23.92 3.51
N ASN A 496 20.86 25.02 3.57
CA ASN A 496 21.37 25.56 4.84
C ASN A 496 20.36 26.46 5.57
N LEU A 497 19.64 27.31 4.83
CA LEU A 497 18.65 28.25 5.38
C LEU A 497 17.40 28.33 4.49
N TYR A 498 16.33 28.90 5.04
CA TYR A 498 14.97 28.91 4.51
C TYR A 498 14.85 29.38 3.05
N SER A 499 14.23 28.54 2.22
CA SER A 499 13.46 28.95 1.05
C SER A 499 11.99 28.82 1.46
N GLY A 500 11.18 29.87 1.28
CA GLY A 500 9.75 29.91 1.61
C GLY A 500 8.99 28.58 1.47
N GLY A 501 8.19 28.20 2.46
CA GLY A 501 7.19 27.13 2.35
C GLY A 501 7.02 26.25 3.60
N GLU A 502 5.84 25.62 3.71
CA GLU A 502 5.49 24.68 4.78
C GLU A 502 5.90 23.22 4.49
N PHE A 503 6.79 22.98 3.52
CA PHE A 503 7.11 21.63 3.06
C PHE A 503 7.62 20.70 4.17
N TYR A 504 8.28 21.23 5.20
CA TYR A 504 8.81 20.47 6.34
C TYR A 504 7.70 19.89 7.22
N LYS A 505 6.50 20.48 7.16
CA LYS A 505 5.29 19.96 7.80
C LYS A 505 4.65 18.83 6.98
N ALA A 506 5.24 18.39 5.88
CA ALA A 506 4.76 17.25 5.12
C ALA A 506 5.50 15.96 5.49
N PRO A 507 4.85 14.79 5.42
CA PRO A 507 5.52 13.50 5.59
C PRO A 507 6.48 13.24 4.42
N LEU A 508 7.51 12.44 4.67
CA LEU A 508 8.43 11.97 3.63
C LEU A 508 7.67 11.10 2.61
N GLY A 509 8.05 11.22 1.33
CA GLY A 509 7.51 10.35 0.29
C GLY A 509 7.85 8.87 0.51
N LEU A 510 6.90 7.97 0.26
CA LEU A 510 7.11 6.53 0.41
C LEU A 510 8.21 5.99 -0.51
N ASP A 511 8.40 6.60 -1.68
CA ASP A 511 9.51 6.26 -2.58
C ASP A 511 10.87 6.55 -1.95
N SER A 512 11.01 7.68 -1.24
CA SER A 512 12.24 8.01 -0.52
C SER A 512 12.53 7.01 0.60
N ILE A 513 11.49 6.57 1.33
CA ILE A 513 11.61 5.50 2.33
C ILE A 513 12.09 4.19 1.67
N TYR A 514 11.48 3.78 0.55
CA TYR A 514 11.91 2.56 -0.12
C TYR A 514 13.33 2.65 -0.68
N ASN A 515 13.75 3.82 -1.17
CA ASN A 515 15.13 4.03 -1.59
C ASN A 515 16.09 3.94 -0.39
N ALA A 516 15.72 4.49 0.77
CA ALA A 516 16.50 4.37 2.00
C ALA A 516 16.61 2.91 2.47
N ILE A 517 15.51 2.15 2.40
CA ILE A 517 15.51 0.71 2.71
C ILE A 517 16.40 -0.06 1.72
N ASP A 518 16.29 0.24 0.41
CA ASP A 518 17.11 -0.42 -0.60
C ASP A 518 18.60 -0.15 -0.35
N PHE A 519 18.95 1.10 -0.07
CA PHE A 519 20.31 1.49 0.32
C PHE A 519 20.77 0.79 1.60
N PHE A 520 19.89 0.65 2.60
CA PHE A 520 20.20 -0.05 3.84
C PHE A 520 20.45 -1.55 3.62
N GLN A 521 19.68 -2.21 2.74
CA GLN A 521 19.90 -3.61 2.40
C GLN A 521 21.26 -3.83 1.72
N ASP A 522 21.70 -2.89 0.89
CA ASP A 522 23.00 -2.94 0.22
C ASP A 522 24.14 -2.66 1.21
N TRP A 523 23.99 -1.65 2.07
CA TRP A 523 24.98 -1.28 3.10
C TRP A 523 25.16 -2.38 4.15
N SER A 524 24.06 -2.96 4.63
CA SER A 524 24.09 -4.02 5.66
C SER A 524 24.53 -5.38 5.12
N GLU A 525 24.80 -5.48 3.81
CA GLU A 525 25.16 -6.73 3.14
C GLU A 525 24.17 -7.88 3.42
N SER A 526 22.87 -7.57 3.53
CA SER A 526 21.77 -8.53 3.59
C SER A 526 21.96 -9.77 2.68
N PRO A 527 21.60 -10.99 3.13
CA PRO A 527 21.88 -12.21 2.38
C PRO A 527 21.38 -12.18 0.93
N LEU A 528 22.19 -12.70 0.02
CA LEU A 528 21.82 -12.94 -1.37
C LEU A 528 21.09 -14.27 -1.51
N ILE A 529 20.16 -14.32 -2.46
CA ILE A 529 19.41 -15.51 -2.88
C ILE A 529 19.63 -15.63 -4.38
N ASP A 530 20.35 -16.67 -4.81
CA ASP A 530 20.71 -16.90 -6.22
C ASP A 530 21.35 -15.68 -6.90
N GLY A 531 22.25 -15.00 -6.18
CA GLY A 531 22.93 -13.79 -6.65
C GLY A 531 22.07 -12.52 -6.66
N LYS A 532 20.78 -12.61 -6.30
CA LYS A 532 19.85 -11.48 -6.17
C LYS A 532 19.69 -11.08 -4.69
N ARG A 533 19.32 -9.83 -4.42
CA ARG A 533 19.09 -9.32 -3.05
C ARG A 533 17.60 -9.10 -2.80
N TRP A 534 17.16 -9.44 -1.60
CA TRP A 534 15.80 -9.15 -1.19
C TRP A 534 15.67 -7.70 -0.74
N TYR A 535 14.82 -6.93 -1.43
CA TYR A 535 14.57 -5.52 -1.13
C TYR A 535 13.15 -5.38 -0.55
N PRO A 536 13.01 -5.35 0.78
CA PRO A 536 11.73 -5.55 1.43
C PRO A 536 10.83 -4.32 1.39
N THR A 537 9.53 -4.54 1.41
CA THR A 537 8.51 -3.49 1.57
C THR A 537 7.93 -3.50 2.98
N THR A 538 7.33 -2.39 3.42
CA THR A 538 6.65 -2.31 4.72
C THR A 538 5.59 -3.40 4.90
N HIS A 539 4.87 -3.73 3.83
CA HIS A 539 3.85 -4.78 3.87
C HIS A 539 4.45 -6.17 4.15
N GLN A 540 5.69 -6.44 3.71
CA GLN A 540 6.36 -7.71 4.00
C GLN A 540 6.77 -7.83 5.46
N PHE A 541 7.17 -6.73 6.12
CA PHE A 541 7.39 -6.72 7.58
C PHE A 541 6.08 -6.93 8.35
N ARG A 542 5.00 -6.28 7.93
CA ARG A 542 3.68 -6.52 8.52
C ARG A 542 3.22 -7.97 8.37
N ARG A 543 3.46 -8.59 7.21
CA ARG A 543 3.15 -10.02 6.98
C ARG A 543 4.06 -10.93 7.83
N LEU A 544 5.35 -10.63 7.90
CA LEU A 544 6.31 -11.34 8.75
C LEU A 544 5.88 -11.29 10.22
N PHE A 545 5.50 -10.12 10.74
CA PHE A 545 4.99 -9.97 12.11
C PHE A 545 3.80 -10.88 12.34
N ALA A 546 2.81 -10.89 11.44
CA ALA A 546 1.63 -11.74 11.58
C ALA A 546 1.99 -13.23 11.63
N VAL A 547 2.87 -13.68 10.74
CA VAL A 547 3.33 -15.08 10.70
C VAL A 547 4.11 -15.43 11.97
N LEU A 548 5.05 -14.60 12.41
CA LEU A 548 5.82 -14.85 13.63
C LEU A 548 4.95 -14.84 14.88
N TYR A 549 4.08 -13.83 15.01
CA TYR A 549 3.17 -13.71 16.15
C TYR A 549 2.26 -14.92 16.26
N PHE A 550 1.68 -15.36 15.14
CA PHE A 550 0.83 -16.54 15.11
C PHE A 550 1.59 -17.81 15.52
N ASN A 551 2.80 -18.03 14.98
CA ASN A 551 3.64 -19.18 15.31
C ASN A 551 4.16 -19.17 16.76
N PHE A 552 4.35 -17.99 17.38
CA PHE A 552 4.81 -17.88 18.77
C PHE A 552 3.68 -17.89 19.81
N SER A 553 2.42 -17.76 19.39
CA SER A 553 1.25 -17.71 20.29
C SER A 553 0.45 -19.02 20.32
N ASP A 554 0.97 -20.10 19.72
CA ASP A 554 0.31 -21.41 19.63
C ASP A 554 -1.17 -21.32 19.19
N SER A 555 -1.48 -20.41 18.26
CA SER A 555 -2.83 -20.09 17.76
C SER A 555 -3.82 -19.46 18.76
N TYR A 556 -3.43 -19.21 20.02
CA TYR A 556 -4.27 -18.55 21.04
C TYR A 556 -4.24 -17.02 20.99
N GLY A 557 -3.52 -16.42 20.02
CA GLY A 557 -3.28 -14.96 19.92
C GLY A 557 -3.99 -14.25 18.75
N LEU A 558 -5.01 -14.84 18.13
CA LEU A 558 -5.62 -14.30 16.92
C LEU A 558 -6.37 -12.98 17.13
N ASP A 559 -7.05 -12.84 18.26
CA ASP A 559 -7.77 -11.62 18.62
C ASP A 559 -6.79 -10.48 18.90
N GLU A 560 -5.70 -10.77 19.61
CA GLU A 560 -4.60 -9.86 19.89
C GLU A 560 -3.89 -9.46 18.60
N LEU A 561 -3.63 -10.41 17.69
CA LEU A 561 -3.04 -10.13 16.39
C LEU A 561 -3.96 -9.26 15.54
N SER A 562 -5.27 -9.55 15.53
CA SER A 562 -6.28 -8.74 14.86
C SER A 562 -6.31 -7.31 15.39
N TRP A 563 -6.25 -7.17 16.72
CA TRP A 563 -6.12 -5.88 17.38
C TRP A 563 -4.84 -5.16 16.98
N PHE A 564 -3.67 -5.82 17.06
CA PHE A 564 -2.37 -5.26 16.61
C PHE A 564 -2.46 -4.75 15.18
N MET A 565 -3.03 -5.56 14.28
CA MET A 565 -3.15 -5.27 12.88
C MET A 565 -4.23 -4.22 12.57
N GLY A 566 -5.15 -3.94 13.48
CA GLY A 566 -6.30 -3.07 13.22
C GLY A 566 -7.14 -3.65 12.08
N HIS A 567 -7.48 -4.94 12.20
CA HIS A 567 -8.45 -5.61 11.35
C HIS A 567 -9.82 -5.56 12.03
N ALA A 568 -10.86 -5.25 11.25
CA ALA A 568 -12.24 -5.24 11.73
C ALA A 568 -12.84 -6.65 11.79
N ASP A 569 -12.15 -7.62 11.19
CA ASP A 569 -12.57 -9.01 11.04
C ASP A 569 -11.35 -9.92 11.12
N LEU A 570 -11.48 -11.01 11.87
CA LEU A 570 -10.46 -12.06 12.00
C LEU A 570 -10.10 -12.67 10.66
N ASP A 571 -11.00 -12.71 9.68
CA ASP A 571 -10.75 -13.24 8.34
C ASP A 571 -9.61 -12.53 7.62
N GLN A 572 -9.51 -11.21 7.83
CA GLN A 572 -8.37 -10.45 7.32
C GLN A 572 -7.09 -10.92 8.00
N THR A 573 -7.09 -11.09 9.32
CA THR A 573 -5.95 -11.56 10.12
C THR A 573 -5.50 -12.96 9.67
N PHE A 574 -6.44 -13.88 9.46
CA PHE A 574 -6.19 -15.22 8.95
C PHE A 574 -5.55 -15.18 7.55
N HIS A 575 -6.07 -14.39 6.61
CA HIS A 575 -5.47 -14.26 5.28
C HIS A 575 -4.02 -13.74 5.29
N TYR A 576 -3.61 -12.98 6.32
CA TYR A 576 -2.22 -12.52 6.48
C TYR A 576 -1.30 -13.61 7.05
N ALA A 577 -1.78 -14.40 8.01
CA ALA A 577 -1.03 -15.49 8.63
C ALA A 577 -0.92 -16.73 7.73
N GLU A 578 -1.91 -16.93 6.85
CA GLU A 578 -1.96 -18.03 5.90
C GLU A 578 -0.89 -17.87 4.81
N VAL A 579 0.24 -18.53 5.01
CA VAL A 579 1.23 -18.83 3.98
C VAL A 579 0.82 -20.20 3.45
N SER A 580 0.54 -20.32 2.14
CA SER A 580 0.35 -21.56 1.37
C SER A 580 0.45 -22.83 2.23
N PRO A 581 -0.63 -23.60 2.48
CA PRO A 581 -0.64 -24.62 3.52
C PRO A 581 0.54 -25.57 3.31
N THR A 582 1.58 -25.40 4.13
CA THR A 582 2.70 -26.32 4.20
C THR A 582 2.23 -27.59 4.90
N ASP A 583 3.01 -28.66 4.82
CA ASP A 583 2.73 -29.91 5.55
C ASP A 583 2.51 -29.65 7.06
N GLU A 584 3.11 -28.60 7.61
CA GLU A 584 2.91 -28.12 8.99
C GLU A 584 1.49 -27.59 9.26
N TRP A 585 0.84 -26.92 8.29
CA TRP A 585 -0.56 -26.47 8.42
C TRP A 585 -1.55 -27.62 8.31
N LEU A 586 -1.23 -28.61 7.46
CA LEU A 586 -2.01 -29.84 7.39
C LEU A 586 -1.91 -30.59 8.72
N GLU A 587 -0.72 -30.67 9.32
CA GLU A 587 -0.56 -31.26 10.65
C GLU A 587 -1.31 -30.49 11.74
N GLU A 588 -1.26 -29.16 11.76
CA GLU A 588 -2.00 -28.39 12.78
C GLU A 588 -3.53 -28.47 12.60
N ALA A 589 -4.02 -28.58 11.36
CA ALA A 589 -5.44 -28.86 11.10
C ALA A 589 -5.85 -30.24 11.67
N LYS A 590 -5.00 -31.27 11.47
CA LYS A 590 -5.23 -32.62 12.07
C LYS A 590 -5.22 -32.56 13.59
N LEU A 591 -4.26 -31.85 14.19
CA LEU A 591 -4.17 -31.68 15.65
C LEU A 591 -5.35 -30.88 16.21
N THR A 592 -5.85 -29.89 15.49
CA THR A 592 -7.03 -29.10 15.89
C THR A 592 -8.30 -29.96 15.87
N ILE A 593 -8.49 -30.80 14.85
CA ILE A 593 -9.59 -31.78 14.80
C ILE A 593 -9.47 -32.73 15.99
N ALA A 594 -8.27 -33.26 16.26
CA ALA A 594 -8.01 -34.18 17.35
C ALA A 594 -8.28 -33.58 18.75
N ARG A 595 -7.79 -32.36 19.01
CA ARG A 595 -8.05 -31.62 20.27
C ARG A 595 -9.52 -31.32 20.46
N THR A 596 -10.21 -30.89 19.40
CA THR A 596 -11.65 -30.60 19.44
C THR A 596 -12.46 -31.89 19.64
N ALA A 597 -12.01 -33.00 19.06
CA ALA A 597 -12.64 -34.31 19.23
C ALA A 597 -12.52 -34.82 20.67
N ALA A 598 -11.36 -34.61 21.30
CA ALA A 598 -11.12 -34.95 22.70
C ALA A 598 -12.01 -34.16 23.69
N GLN A 599 -12.47 -32.98 23.29
CA GLN A 599 -13.48 -32.20 24.03
C GLN A 599 -14.90 -32.73 23.74
N LEU A 600 -15.32 -33.75 24.51
CA LEU A 600 -16.59 -34.49 24.30
C LEU A 600 -17.88 -33.64 24.17
N HIS A 601 -17.88 -32.42 24.69
CA HIS A 601 -19.03 -31.51 24.67
C HIS A 601 -19.04 -30.54 23.49
N LYS A 602 -17.99 -30.56 22.65
CA LYS A 602 -17.83 -29.65 21.51
C LYS A 602 -18.16 -30.38 20.20
N CYS A 603 -19.00 -29.75 19.39
CA CYS A 603 -19.29 -30.19 18.03
C CYS A 603 -18.17 -29.73 17.10
N ILE A 604 -17.75 -30.61 16.19
CA ILE A 604 -16.82 -30.29 15.11
C ILE A 604 -17.66 -30.01 13.87
N TYR A 605 -17.45 -28.86 13.27
CA TYR A 605 -18.01 -28.56 11.96
C TYR A 605 -17.08 -29.15 10.91
N SER A 606 -17.50 -30.24 10.27
CA SER A 606 -16.71 -30.89 9.24
C SER A 606 -17.56 -31.67 8.26
N ASP A 607 -16.94 -32.16 7.18
CA ASP A 607 -17.55 -33.11 6.27
C ASP A 607 -17.92 -34.43 6.96
N GLU A 608 -18.70 -35.27 6.28
CA GLU A 608 -19.19 -36.53 6.81
C GLU A 608 -18.04 -37.49 7.18
N THR A 609 -16.95 -37.46 6.43
CA THR A 609 -15.78 -38.32 6.63
C THR A 609 -15.10 -38.02 7.98
N ILE A 610 -14.80 -36.75 8.25
CA ILE A 610 -14.18 -36.34 9.51
C ILE A 610 -15.15 -36.56 10.68
N GLN A 611 -16.46 -36.33 10.49
CA GLN A 611 -17.47 -36.63 11.52
C GLN A 611 -17.51 -38.12 11.87
N ASN A 612 -17.36 -39.01 10.88
CA ASN A 612 -17.32 -40.45 11.07
C ASN A 612 -16.06 -40.91 11.82
N ILE A 613 -14.90 -40.34 11.50
CA ILE A 613 -13.64 -40.62 12.21
C ILE A 613 -13.79 -40.24 13.70
N VAL A 614 -14.28 -39.03 13.96
CA VAL A 614 -14.42 -38.49 15.33
C VAL A 614 -15.44 -39.29 16.13
N SER A 615 -16.57 -39.64 15.53
CA SER A 615 -17.61 -40.44 16.21
C SER A 615 -17.12 -41.86 16.51
N SER A 616 -16.37 -42.48 15.60
CA SER A 616 -15.76 -43.80 15.80
C SER A 616 -14.73 -43.77 16.94
N ALA A 617 -13.82 -42.79 16.94
CA ALA A 617 -12.84 -42.61 18.03
C ALA A 617 -13.52 -42.40 19.40
N ARG A 618 -14.61 -41.62 19.44
CA ARG A 618 -15.42 -41.38 20.66
C ARG A 618 -16.22 -42.60 21.13
N GLN A 619 -16.47 -43.59 20.26
CA GLN A 619 -17.03 -44.89 20.65
C GLN A 619 -15.96 -45.79 21.27
N GLU A 620 -14.73 -45.73 20.75
CA GLU A 620 -13.60 -46.54 21.23
C GLU A 620 -13.03 -46.05 22.57
N SER A 621 -13.02 -44.74 22.82
CA SER A 621 -12.55 -44.18 24.09
C SER A 621 -13.32 -42.93 24.49
N LYS A 622 -13.51 -42.75 25.80
CA LYS A 622 -14.06 -41.51 26.40
C LYS A 622 -13.00 -40.70 27.17
N ILE A 623 -11.74 -41.14 27.12
CA ILE A 623 -10.64 -40.52 27.85
C ILE A 623 -9.99 -39.49 26.92
N SER A 624 -10.08 -38.20 27.28
CA SER A 624 -9.58 -37.08 26.49
C SER A 624 -8.11 -37.24 26.07
N THR A 625 -7.24 -37.69 26.99
CA THR A 625 -5.80 -37.90 26.72
C THR A 625 -5.52 -39.06 25.75
N VAL A 626 -6.49 -39.92 25.49
CA VAL A 626 -6.40 -41.05 24.53
C VAL A 626 -7.06 -40.68 23.20
N LEU A 627 -8.10 -39.84 23.24
CA LEU A 627 -8.86 -39.43 22.06
C LEU A 627 -8.05 -38.58 21.09
N GLU A 628 -7.24 -37.66 21.58
CA GLU A 628 -6.41 -36.80 20.74
C GLU A 628 -5.42 -37.62 19.86
N PRO A 629 -4.56 -38.50 20.41
CA PRO A 629 -3.67 -39.31 19.57
C PRO A 629 -4.41 -40.33 18.69
N LEU A 630 -5.56 -40.86 19.14
CA LEU A 630 -6.37 -41.80 18.35
C LEU A 630 -6.97 -41.13 17.11
N VAL A 631 -7.60 -39.96 17.27
CA VAL A 631 -8.19 -39.21 16.15
C VAL A 631 -7.12 -38.77 15.16
N HIS A 632 -5.96 -38.31 15.65
CA HIS A 632 -4.83 -37.94 14.79
C HIS A 632 -4.32 -39.14 13.97
N SER A 633 -4.20 -40.33 14.59
CA SER A 633 -3.83 -41.56 13.88
C SER A 633 -4.84 -41.94 12.80
N MET A 634 -6.14 -41.93 13.11
CA MET A 634 -7.19 -42.30 12.17
C MET A 634 -7.28 -41.34 10.97
N ILE A 635 -7.01 -40.04 11.19
CA ILE A 635 -6.91 -39.07 10.09
C ILE A 635 -5.70 -39.37 9.20
N ASN A 636 -4.55 -39.71 9.78
CA ASN A 636 -3.37 -40.08 9.01
C ASN A 636 -3.55 -41.38 8.23
N ASP A 637 -4.24 -42.36 8.80
CA ASP A 637 -4.58 -43.61 8.12
C ASP A 637 -5.51 -43.35 6.93
N HIS A 638 -6.52 -42.47 7.09
CA HIS A 638 -7.40 -42.05 5.99
C HIS A 638 -6.61 -41.42 4.85
N ILE A 639 -5.74 -40.46 5.17
CA ILE A 639 -4.88 -39.77 4.18
C ILE A 639 -3.96 -40.75 3.45
N ALA A 640 -3.36 -41.69 4.17
CA ALA A 640 -2.48 -42.70 3.57
C ALA A 640 -3.24 -43.62 2.59
N ASN A 641 -4.53 -43.87 2.85
CA ASN A 641 -5.37 -44.75 2.05
C ASN A 641 -6.02 -44.05 0.84
N THR A 642 -6.40 -42.77 0.95
CA THR A 642 -7.14 -42.06 -0.11
C THR A 642 -6.26 -41.11 -0.93
N GLY A 643 -5.15 -40.61 -0.37
CA GLY A 643 -4.32 -39.58 -0.99
C GLY A 643 -4.87 -38.16 -0.87
N GLU A 644 -6.03 -37.99 -0.20
CA GLU A 644 -6.65 -36.69 0.09
C GLU A 644 -5.86 -35.91 1.15
N GLN A 645 -6.11 -34.60 1.24
CA GLN A 645 -5.54 -33.72 2.27
C GLN A 645 -6.63 -33.06 3.10
N VAL A 646 -6.36 -32.85 4.39
CA VAL A 646 -7.25 -32.06 5.26
C VAL A 646 -7.17 -30.60 4.83
N ARG A 647 -8.31 -30.02 4.51
CA ARG A 647 -8.50 -28.60 4.25
C ARG A 647 -9.51 -28.03 5.23
N PHE A 648 -9.59 -26.71 5.28
CA PHE A 648 -10.59 -26.03 6.07
C PHE A 648 -11.00 -24.71 5.40
N HIS A 649 -12.25 -24.33 5.61
CA HIS A 649 -12.77 -23.01 5.23
C HIS A 649 -13.80 -22.56 6.28
N LYS A 650 -14.08 -21.26 6.38
CA LYS A 650 -15.16 -20.80 7.26
C LYS A 650 -16.54 -20.97 6.62
N ILE A 651 -17.53 -21.29 7.45
CA ILE A 651 -18.95 -21.22 7.10
C ILE A 651 -19.58 -20.08 7.90
N ASN A 652 -20.27 -19.16 7.23
CA ASN A 652 -21.01 -18.04 7.84
C ASN A 652 -20.20 -17.09 8.75
N GLY A 653 -18.86 -17.09 8.67
CA GLY A 653 -17.98 -16.11 9.32
C GLY A 653 -17.52 -16.44 10.75
N GLU A 654 -18.15 -17.42 11.41
CA GLU A 654 -17.87 -17.74 12.83
C GLU A 654 -17.21 -19.12 13.01
N ASP A 655 -17.66 -20.15 12.29
CA ASP A 655 -17.19 -21.53 12.50
C ASP A 655 -16.23 -22.01 11.39
N VAL A 656 -15.18 -22.72 11.80
CA VAL A 656 -14.21 -23.38 10.90
C VAL A 656 -14.74 -24.75 10.51
N PHE A 657 -14.96 -24.96 9.22
CA PHE A 657 -15.39 -26.22 8.63
C PHE A 657 -14.18 -26.97 8.07
N PHE A 658 -13.94 -28.19 8.57
CA PHE A 658 -12.87 -29.07 8.09
C PHE A 658 -13.41 -30.06 7.04
N TYR A 659 -12.62 -30.35 6.01
CA TYR A 659 -13.01 -31.29 4.95
C TYR A 659 -11.79 -31.95 4.32
N PHE A 660 -11.97 -33.12 3.70
CA PHE A 660 -10.96 -33.72 2.83
C PHE A 660 -11.08 -33.22 1.38
N SER A 661 -9.95 -33.01 0.71
CA SER A 661 -9.91 -32.66 -0.71
C SER A 661 -8.78 -33.40 -1.45
N ASP A 662 -8.97 -33.63 -2.75
CA ASP A 662 -7.91 -34.14 -3.62
C ASP A 662 -6.79 -33.09 -3.80
N LYS A 663 -5.56 -33.55 -4.06
CA LYS A 663 -4.37 -32.70 -4.22
C LYS A 663 -4.44 -31.72 -5.41
N GLU A 664 -5.35 -31.90 -6.37
CA GLU A 664 -5.35 -31.19 -7.65
C GLU A 664 -6.40 -30.07 -7.79
N GLU A 665 -7.24 -29.82 -6.79
CA GLU A 665 -8.11 -28.63 -6.78
C GLU A 665 -7.43 -27.46 -6.05
N SER A 666 -6.61 -26.70 -6.79
CA SER A 666 -6.08 -25.40 -6.35
C SER A 666 -6.12 -24.36 -7.46
#